data_AF-A0A8H6V7Q2-F1
#
_entry.id   AF-A0A8H6V7Q2-F1
#
_cell.length_a   1.000
_cell.length_b   1.000
_cell.length_c   1.000
_cell.angle_alpha   90.00
_cell.angle_beta   90.00
_cell.angle_gamma   90.00
#
_symmetry.space_group_name_H-M   'P 1'
#
loop_
_entity.id
_entity.type
_entity.pdbx_description
1 polymer ?
#
loop_
_entity_poly.entity_id
_entity_poly.type
_entity_poly.pdbx_seq_one_letter_code
_entity_poly.pdbx_strand_id
1 'polypeptide(L)'
;MRFDWRWLAGIFALLVGCSTAQGWNVNVSICNWDQVRVNTIRDTVYLDGGSLWWKRDLADGTSNLANDGNNNGLLYYLNLTTSFDTTTSNLTALFGNVSKAGGIANNIAPTYRDGVMFANDNELYLYGGLLRLTDSQDPPAGNSVLGYERYQYGPDRESWQPGFIINNLDNGVTRYVTNGAGVSAPSENLGFYFSGMRGKDWGPIYVDDESANVTSDRMIKVDMSSMRANKWSNLSLPSYVPTRANSELVWVPVAESGVLVAIGGVINSVTIFSSRGLTSAQQNASKRASPGFMETVSVYDVSGDKWYLQNTTGDIPRQLTQFCSVYASAADGSSHNIYIYGGYDGLSTESTPSDDVYVLSLPSFSWIKLYSGNNTHGRSGHRCVKPYPDQMFVLGGVHLDPTHCLDGGVIQVFNLNTGRFQNTYSPTVWSDYKVPDLVTAVIGGDSKGGATKVSPTSWTNSSLADVFKTKYTKTISTWYPYNSTTSSSPTITPVPATGSSFPRWAGAIIGVIVGLLLISGVVIFWCVRRRRKLQESQSTSEQSARPWILRWMHTGGSTTGVPKSGDATASTGYSAFADESNITPATAVSPWSVEAGGDPVYEMLGHTTAFPVELPTPYNNYPLPSPVSTSGVSGTDQVSPITVSTPSTEGEPSPVRAPHHRHVSSLSTVPTIANVMREENGHRQTYRTTLTEILSHSSEHPYTFEAFVDFLAKNHCLETLEFISEVKHYRESYKLSLARFSVLGEDTPDKEVWCNGGLYAQVLDHWDIPPNNPMSVEQAFLLATRGGGLALRRPDIGVLVEGAKPDLVVFDGTSPNMLGWDNPVAAVILHSNPGDVEHVLVNGEFRKRDFKLVVPGNHAQIRQRFLASAKRIQEIWKKMPPPVLVGPFPYTPGVNYSDAVTADVVRGWENGYLSS
;
A
#
# COMPACT_ATOMS: atom_id res chain seq x y z
N MET A 1 40.18 55.27 20.54
CA MET A 1 38.96 54.43 20.69
C MET A 1 39.36 53.06 21.18
N ARG A 2 38.63 52.45 22.13
CA ARG A 2 38.87 51.06 22.57
C ARG A 2 37.95 50.14 21.76
N PHE A 3 38.51 49.15 21.08
CA PHE A 3 37.73 48.05 20.50
C PHE A 3 37.55 46.94 21.54
N ASP A 4 36.34 46.42 21.67
CA ASP A 4 35.96 45.46 22.71
C ASP A 4 36.21 44.02 22.26
N TRP A 5 36.97 43.26 23.05
CA TRP A 5 37.51 41.93 22.69
C TRP A 5 36.45 40.81 22.76
N ARG A 6 35.22 41.14 23.16
CA ARG A 6 34.17 40.16 23.48
C ARG A 6 33.50 39.53 22.25
N TRP A 7 33.55 40.18 21.10
CA TRP A 7 32.89 39.70 19.87
C TRP A 7 33.65 38.59 19.12
N LEU A 8 34.98 38.50 19.25
CA LEU A 8 35.77 37.49 18.54
C LEU A 8 35.75 36.10 19.20
N ALA A 9 35.44 36.02 20.50
CA ALA A 9 35.34 34.75 21.21
C ALA A 9 34.07 33.95 20.87
N GLY A 10 32.96 34.64 20.59
CA GLY A 10 31.68 33.99 20.24
C GLY A 10 31.72 33.28 18.88
N ILE A 11 32.40 33.87 17.89
CA ILE A 11 32.48 33.33 16.53
C ILE A 11 33.30 32.04 16.47
N PHE A 12 34.36 31.92 17.27
CA PHE A 12 35.14 30.67 17.36
C PHE A 12 34.41 29.54 18.10
N ALA A 13 33.54 29.86 19.06
CA ALA A 13 32.69 28.85 19.71
C ALA A 13 31.61 28.30 18.75
N LEU A 14 31.02 29.16 17.92
CA LEU A 14 30.05 28.76 16.89
C LEU A 14 30.66 27.88 15.79
N LEU A 15 31.92 28.13 15.39
CA LEU A 15 32.59 27.32 14.36
C LEU A 15 33.12 25.96 14.86
N VAL A 16 33.25 25.75 16.17
CA VAL A 16 33.56 24.43 16.76
C VAL A 16 32.29 23.67 17.14
N GLY A 17 31.20 24.37 17.46
CA GLY A 17 29.89 23.77 17.72
C GLY A 17 29.17 23.23 16.47
N CYS A 18 29.59 23.62 15.27
CA CYS A 18 28.95 23.24 14.01
C CYS A 18 29.63 22.06 13.28
N SER A 19 30.50 21.30 13.97
CA SER A 19 31.18 20.12 13.42
C SER A 19 30.85 18.80 14.14
N THR A 20 29.81 18.78 14.97
CA THR A 20 29.25 17.55 15.57
C THR A 20 27.84 17.21 15.08
N ALA A 21 27.39 17.84 13.99
CA ALA A 21 26.41 17.21 13.11
C ALA A 21 27.09 16.04 12.38
N GLN A 22 27.37 14.95 13.11
CA GLN A 22 27.58 13.66 12.47
C GLN A 22 26.27 13.36 11.72
N GLY A 23 26.31 13.44 10.38
CA GLY A 23 25.24 12.85 9.59
C GLY A 23 25.14 11.39 10.00
N TRP A 24 24.01 11.01 10.60
CA TRP A 24 23.77 9.63 10.97
C TRP A 24 23.62 8.83 9.69
N ASN A 25 24.72 8.21 9.23
CA ASN A 25 24.68 7.17 8.21
C ASN A 25 23.97 5.96 8.82
N VAL A 26 22.64 5.99 8.82
CA VAL A 26 21.81 4.90 9.31
C VAL A 26 21.80 3.80 8.26
N ASN A 27 22.52 2.71 8.50
CA ASN A 27 22.42 1.53 7.65
C ASN A 27 21.12 0.80 7.99
N VAL A 28 20.21 0.69 7.02
CA VAL A 28 18.89 0.06 7.19
C VAL A 28 18.85 -1.25 6.43
N SER A 29 18.53 -2.35 7.14
CA SER A 29 18.45 -3.70 6.57
C SER A 29 17.24 -4.46 7.10
N ILE A 30 16.62 -5.29 6.25
CA ILE A 30 15.60 -6.25 6.68
C ILE A 30 16.26 -7.29 7.61
N CYS A 31 15.67 -7.48 8.78
CA CYS A 31 16.17 -8.29 9.90
C CYS A 31 15.43 -9.64 9.99
N ASN A 32 14.10 -9.60 9.94
CA ASN A 32 13.18 -10.75 9.92
C ASN A 32 11.97 -10.41 9.04
N TRP A 33 11.32 -11.42 8.46
CA TRP A 33 10.05 -11.24 7.73
C TRP A 33 9.14 -12.47 7.89
N ASP A 34 8.48 -12.54 9.03
CA ASP A 34 7.63 -13.67 9.43
C ASP A 34 6.27 -13.67 8.71
N GLN A 35 5.78 -14.86 8.35
CA GLN A 35 4.48 -15.11 7.70
C GLN A 35 4.26 -14.27 6.43
N VAL A 36 5.30 -14.14 5.62
CA VAL A 36 5.30 -13.45 4.33
C VAL A 36 4.59 -14.30 3.26
N ARG A 37 3.82 -13.65 2.37
CA ARG A 37 3.26 -14.28 1.17
C ARG A 37 4.19 -14.01 0.00
N VAL A 38 4.56 -15.06 -0.74
CA VAL A 38 5.51 -14.98 -1.85
C VAL A 38 5.03 -15.82 -3.02
N ASN A 39 5.16 -15.29 -4.24
CA ASN A 39 5.00 -16.04 -5.48
C ASN A 39 5.82 -15.39 -6.61
N THR A 40 5.95 -16.05 -7.76
CA THR A 40 6.78 -15.60 -8.89
C THR A 40 5.91 -15.35 -10.12
N ILE A 41 6.10 -14.21 -10.79
CA ILE A 41 5.59 -13.96 -12.13
C ILE A 41 6.82 -13.85 -13.05
N ARG A 42 7.05 -14.89 -13.86
CA ARG A 42 8.14 -15.03 -14.84
C ARG A 42 9.56 -14.86 -14.28
N ASP A 43 10.08 -13.65 -14.33
CA ASP A 43 11.44 -13.21 -13.98
C ASP A 43 11.50 -12.48 -12.62
N THR A 44 10.35 -12.27 -11.99
CA THR A 44 10.22 -11.43 -10.80
C THR A 44 9.49 -12.18 -9.69
N VAL A 45 10.12 -12.27 -8.52
CA VAL A 45 9.51 -12.78 -7.28
C VAL A 45 8.85 -11.63 -6.54
N TYR A 46 7.62 -11.79 -6.10
CA TYR A 46 6.85 -10.78 -5.38
C TYR A 46 6.62 -11.20 -3.92
N LEU A 47 6.65 -10.24 -3.00
CA LEU A 47 6.50 -10.46 -1.55
C LEU A 47 5.51 -9.43 -0.96
N ASP A 48 4.51 -9.90 -0.20
CA ASP A 48 3.51 -9.04 0.46
C ASP A 48 3.04 -9.62 1.82
N GLY A 49 2.58 -8.74 2.71
CA GLY A 49 2.12 -9.13 4.03
C GLY A 49 3.24 -9.45 5.02
N GLY A 50 2.89 -10.21 6.04
CA GLY A 50 3.79 -10.66 7.10
C GLY A 50 4.14 -9.59 8.13
N SER A 51 5.02 -9.97 9.06
CA SER A 51 5.59 -9.11 10.10
C SER A 51 7.02 -8.76 9.70
N LEU A 52 7.20 -7.59 9.08
CA LEU A 52 8.48 -7.11 8.57
C LEU A 52 9.25 -6.33 9.65
N TRP A 53 10.44 -6.82 9.97
CA TRP A 53 11.34 -6.21 10.95
C TRP A 53 12.57 -5.63 10.27
N TRP A 54 12.91 -4.41 10.67
CA TRP A 54 14.08 -3.68 10.22
C TRP A 54 15.10 -3.56 11.32
N LYS A 55 16.37 -3.70 10.96
CA LYS A 55 17.52 -3.29 11.77
C LYS A 55 18.06 -1.99 11.20
N ARG A 56 18.32 -1.02 12.09
CA ARG A 56 18.85 0.32 11.79
C ARG A 56 20.12 0.53 12.61
N ASP A 57 21.27 0.35 11.99
CA ASP A 57 22.56 0.62 12.64
C ASP A 57 22.83 2.13 12.62
N LEU A 58 23.05 2.72 13.80
CA LEU A 58 23.38 4.13 13.99
C LEU A 58 24.89 4.37 13.92
N ALA A 59 25.28 5.62 13.66
CA ALA A 59 26.68 6.02 13.51
C ALA A 59 27.53 5.90 14.81
N ASP A 60 26.88 5.72 15.96
CA ASP A 60 27.53 5.44 17.25
C ASP A 60 27.83 3.94 17.48
N GLY A 61 27.45 3.08 16.54
CA GLY A 61 27.60 1.63 16.62
C GLY A 61 26.47 0.90 17.35
N THR A 62 25.43 1.60 17.80
CA THR A 62 24.20 0.97 18.32
C THR A 62 23.28 0.56 17.18
N SER A 63 22.43 -0.45 17.40
CA SER A 63 21.46 -0.91 16.40
C SER A 63 20.05 -0.90 16.96
N ASN A 64 19.14 -0.15 16.33
CA ASN A 64 17.73 -0.13 16.68
C ASN A 64 16.94 -1.11 15.82
N LEU A 65 15.96 -1.77 16.43
CA LEU A 65 15.08 -2.72 15.77
C LEU A 65 13.67 -2.15 15.72
N ALA A 66 13.06 -2.17 14.54
CA ALA A 66 11.74 -1.63 14.30
C ALA A 66 10.89 -2.65 13.54
N ASN A 67 9.81 -3.13 14.15
CA ASN A 67 8.75 -3.80 13.43
C ASN A 67 7.86 -2.73 12.79
N ASP A 68 7.85 -2.65 11.45
CA ASP A 68 6.89 -1.82 10.75
C ASP A 68 5.71 -2.63 10.20
N GLY A 69 5.75 -3.96 10.25
CA GLY A 69 4.68 -4.83 9.75
C GLY A 69 4.28 -4.54 8.30
N ASN A 70 5.17 -3.94 7.50
CA ASN A 70 4.85 -3.33 6.20
C ASN A 70 3.60 -2.41 6.27
N ASN A 71 3.57 -1.51 7.26
CA ASN A 71 2.56 -0.46 7.44
C ASN A 71 2.41 0.44 6.20
N ASN A 72 3.46 0.54 5.36
CA ASN A 72 3.42 1.30 4.11
C ASN A 72 2.61 0.61 2.99
N GLY A 73 2.08 -0.60 3.20
CA GLY A 73 1.22 -1.27 2.23
C GLY A 73 1.91 -1.55 0.90
N LEU A 74 3.20 -1.87 0.94
CA LEU A 74 4.02 -2.06 -0.25
C LEU A 74 4.00 -3.51 -0.72
N LEU A 75 3.89 -3.71 -2.04
CA LEU A 75 4.24 -4.96 -2.69
C LEU A 75 5.74 -4.89 -3.02
N TYR A 76 6.55 -5.72 -2.38
CA TYR A 76 7.98 -5.81 -2.69
C TYR A 76 8.21 -6.79 -3.84
N TYR A 77 9.32 -6.62 -4.54
CA TYR A 77 9.74 -7.53 -5.59
C TYR A 77 11.26 -7.70 -5.67
N LEU A 78 11.70 -8.91 -6.01
CA LEU A 78 13.09 -9.29 -6.27
C LEU A 78 13.21 -9.75 -7.72
N ASN A 79 14.07 -9.09 -8.50
CA ASN A 79 14.28 -9.42 -9.91
C ASN A 79 15.37 -10.50 -10.04
N LEU A 80 15.05 -11.61 -10.72
CA LEU A 80 15.95 -12.75 -10.92
C LEU A 80 17.06 -12.48 -11.96
N THR A 81 17.03 -11.33 -12.65
CA THR A 81 18.13 -10.86 -13.51
C THR A 81 19.35 -10.33 -12.74
N THR A 82 19.23 -10.14 -11.41
CA THR A 82 20.28 -9.54 -10.57
C THR A 82 21.07 -10.61 -9.80
N SER A 83 22.38 -10.69 -10.03
CA SER A 83 23.30 -11.52 -9.23
C SER A 83 23.56 -10.94 -7.84
N PHE A 84 23.74 -11.78 -6.83
CA PHE A 84 24.11 -11.36 -5.48
C PHE A 84 24.93 -12.42 -4.74
N ASP A 85 25.58 -11.99 -3.66
CA ASP A 85 26.26 -12.84 -2.67
C ASP A 85 25.69 -12.54 -1.28
N THR A 86 25.19 -13.56 -0.58
CA THR A 86 24.48 -13.44 0.71
C THR A 86 25.37 -12.99 1.88
N THR A 87 26.69 -13.01 1.71
CA THR A 87 27.66 -12.63 2.75
C THR A 87 28.25 -11.23 2.55
N THR A 88 28.20 -10.70 1.33
CA THR A 88 28.85 -9.43 0.97
C THR A 88 27.94 -8.41 0.29
N SER A 89 26.81 -8.82 -0.30
CA SER A 89 25.86 -7.91 -0.95
C SER A 89 24.86 -7.33 0.06
N ASN A 90 24.43 -6.09 -0.16
CA ASN A 90 23.29 -5.55 0.58
C ASN A 90 21.99 -6.21 0.07
N LEU A 91 21.59 -7.32 0.72
CA LEU A 91 20.39 -8.09 0.37
C LEU A 91 19.11 -7.26 0.45
N THR A 92 19.06 -6.21 1.27
CA THR A 92 17.90 -5.32 1.39
C THR A 92 17.73 -4.46 0.14
N ALA A 93 18.83 -3.97 -0.43
CA ALA A 93 18.82 -3.16 -1.65
C ALA A 93 18.45 -3.94 -2.93
N LEU A 94 18.33 -5.27 -2.85
CA LEU A 94 17.85 -6.11 -3.95
C LEU A 94 16.33 -6.05 -4.13
N PHE A 95 15.59 -5.65 -3.09
CA PHE A 95 14.13 -5.56 -3.14
C PHE A 95 13.68 -4.19 -3.65
N GLY A 96 13.10 -4.18 -4.85
CA GLY A 96 12.24 -3.08 -5.28
C GLY A 96 10.89 -3.12 -4.55
N ASN A 97 10.11 -2.04 -4.65
CA ASN A 97 8.75 -2.00 -4.12
C ASN A 97 7.81 -1.20 -5.04
N VAL A 98 6.52 -1.46 -4.89
CA VAL A 98 5.41 -0.74 -5.55
C VAL A 98 4.32 -0.50 -4.50
N SER A 99 3.77 0.71 -4.42
CA SER A 99 2.62 0.95 -3.55
C SER A 99 1.35 0.33 -4.14
N LYS A 100 0.60 -0.39 -3.30
CA LYS A 100 -0.66 -1.05 -3.70
C LYS A 100 -1.83 -0.06 -3.87
N ALA A 101 -1.77 1.11 -3.23
CA ALA A 101 -2.87 2.09 -3.21
C ALA A 101 -2.40 3.56 -3.06
N GLY A 102 -1.23 3.91 -3.61
CA GLY A 102 -0.72 5.29 -3.65
C GLY A 102 -0.09 5.81 -2.35
N GLY A 103 0.05 4.97 -1.32
CA GLY A 103 0.67 5.32 -0.05
C GLY A 103 0.52 4.22 1.00
N ILE A 104 0.43 4.64 2.26
CA ILE A 104 0.28 3.83 3.48
C ILE A 104 -0.83 2.78 3.34
N ALA A 105 -0.65 1.61 4.00
CA ALA A 105 -1.65 0.55 4.06
C ALA A 105 -3.00 1.09 4.55
N ASN A 106 -4.06 0.80 3.81
CA ASN A 106 -5.40 1.34 4.03
C ASN A 106 -6.46 0.25 3.82
N ASN A 107 -7.74 0.60 3.90
CA ASN A 107 -8.84 -0.35 3.68
C ASN A 107 -8.92 -0.92 2.24
N ILE A 108 -8.27 -0.28 1.26
CA ILE A 108 -8.21 -0.73 -0.14
C ILE A 108 -7.13 -1.80 -0.31
N ALA A 109 -5.96 -1.61 0.30
CA ALA A 109 -4.83 -2.52 0.20
C ALA A 109 -4.11 -2.69 1.56
N PRO A 110 -4.76 -3.32 2.55
CA PRO A 110 -4.15 -3.50 3.87
C PRO A 110 -3.04 -4.55 3.83
N THR A 111 -2.28 -4.62 4.92
CA THR A 111 -1.25 -5.63 5.11
C THR A 111 -1.81 -6.76 5.98
N TYR A 112 -1.74 -7.98 5.46
CA TYR A 112 -2.17 -9.20 6.15
C TYR A 112 -0.97 -9.98 6.67
N ARG A 113 -1.10 -10.60 7.84
CA ARG A 113 -0.17 -11.65 8.30
C ARG A 113 -0.67 -13.00 7.82
N ASP A 114 0.21 -13.84 7.27
CA ASP A 114 -0.14 -15.13 6.66
C ASP A 114 -1.13 -14.95 5.46
N GLY A 115 -1.77 -16.02 5.01
CA GLY A 115 -2.53 -16.09 3.76
C GLY A 115 -1.71 -16.65 2.60
N VAL A 116 -2.20 -16.49 1.37
CA VAL A 116 -1.54 -16.94 0.14
C VAL A 116 -1.45 -15.82 -0.89
N MET A 117 -0.38 -15.84 -1.68
CA MET A 117 -0.30 -15.13 -2.96
C MET A 117 -0.48 -16.17 -4.07
N PHE A 118 -1.66 -16.23 -4.68
CA PHE A 118 -1.85 -17.01 -5.91
C PHE A 118 -1.22 -16.27 -7.09
N ALA A 119 -0.68 -16.99 -8.06
CA ALA A 119 -0.19 -16.39 -9.29
C ALA A 119 -0.26 -17.36 -10.48
N ASN A 120 -0.32 -16.79 -11.68
CA ASN A 120 0.07 -17.46 -12.92
C ASN A 120 1.25 -16.68 -13.55
N ASP A 121 1.55 -16.96 -14.82
CA ASP A 121 2.64 -16.30 -15.56
C ASP A 121 2.39 -14.79 -15.84
N ASN A 122 1.28 -14.22 -15.39
CA ASN A 122 0.79 -12.91 -15.83
C ASN A 122 0.24 -12.00 -14.72
N GLU A 123 -0.40 -12.57 -13.70
CA GLU A 123 -1.06 -11.86 -12.60
C GLU A 123 -0.93 -12.61 -11.26
N LEU A 124 -1.17 -11.91 -10.15
CA LEU A 124 -1.24 -12.48 -8.80
C LEU A 124 -2.48 -12.00 -8.04
N TYR A 125 -2.89 -12.77 -7.02
CA TYR A 125 -3.98 -12.45 -6.10
C TYR A 125 -3.58 -12.72 -4.64
N LEU A 126 -3.90 -11.76 -3.78
CA LEU A 126 -3.62 -11.79 -2.34
C LEU A 126 -4.86 -12.27 -1.58
N TYR A 127 -4.85 -13.52 -1.12
CA TYR A 127 -6.01 -14.19 -0.55
C TYR A 127 -5.78 -14.64 0.90
N GLY A 128 -6.78 -14.41 1.76
CA GLY A 128 -6.73 -14.77 3.17
C GLY A 128 -5.69 -13.97 3.99
N GLY A 129 -5.46 -14.47 5.21
CA GLY A 129 -4.58 -13.87 6.21
C GLY A 129 -5.32 -13.07 7.28
N LEU A 130 -4.63 -12.80 8.39
CA LEU A 130 -5.14 -12.00 9.50
C LEU A 130 -4.87 -10.51 9.27
N LEU A 131 -5.88 -9.67 9.54
CA LEU A 131 -5.70 -8.22 9.60
C LEU A 131 -5.36 -7.77 11.02
N ARG A 132 -4.52 -6.74 11.14
CA ARG A 132 -4.40 -6.00 12.39
C ARG A 132 -5.62 -5.10 12.55
N LEU A 133 -6.32 -5.21 13.69
CA LEU A 133 -7.36 -4.24 14.07
C LEU A 133 -6.73 -2.87 14.31
N THR A 134 -7.33 -1.83 13.73
CA THR A 134 -7.02 -0.42 14.05
C THR A 134 -8.31 0.37 14.01
N ASP A 135 -8.47 1.34 14.90
CA ASP A 135 -9.63 2.26 14.89
C ASP A 135 -9.55 3.29 13.75
N SER A 136 -8.49 3.25 12.94
CA SER A 136 -8.19 4.25 11.91
C SER A 136 -8.93 4.04 10.59
N GLN A 137 -9.37 2.81 10.28
CA GLN A 137 -9.93 2.41 8.98
C GLN A 137 -10.90 1.22 9.12
N ASP A 138 -12.00 1.23 8.38
CA ASP A 138 -12.88 0.06 8.24
C ASP A 138 -12.16 -1.11 7.53
N PRO A 139 -12.27 -2.37 8.00
CA PRO A 139 -11.65 -3.51 7.33
C PRO A 139 -12.34 -3.82 5.98
N PRO A 140 -11.60 -4.23 4.93
CA PRO A 140 -12.21 -4.60 3.66
C PRO A 140 -13.16 -5.79 3.80
N ALA A 141 -14.22 -5.76 3.00
CA ALA A 141 -15.30 -6.73 3.00
C ALA A 141 -14.81 -8.19 2.89
N GLY A 142 -15.60 -9.12 3.44
CA GLY A 142 -15.28 -10.55 3.46
C GLY A 142 -15.19 -11.20 2.06
N ASN A 143 -15.78 -10.58 1.05
CA ASN A 143 -15.70 -11.01 -0.34
C ASN A 143 -14.67 -10.21 -1.17
N SER A 144 -13.90 -9.28 -0.60
CA SER A 144 -12.91 -8.50 -1.36
C SER A 144 -11.59 -9.27 -1.53
N VAL A 145 -10.99 -9.18 -2.71
CA VAL A 145 -9.65 -9.70 -3.01
C VAL A 145 -8.86 -8.71 -3.87
N LEU A 146 -7.59 -8.48 -3.52
CA LEU A 146 -6.68 -7.61 -4.25
C LEU A 146 -5.82 -8.44 -5.21
N GLY A 147 -5.79 -8.04 -6.48
CA GLY A 147 -4.94 -8.62 -7.51
C GLY A 147 -3.95 -7.60 -8.08
N TYR A 148 -2.90 -8.09 -8.75
CA TYR A 148 -1.94 -7.30 -9.50
C TYR A 148 -1.70 -7.94 -10.87
N GLU A 149 -2.01 -7.19 -11.92
CA GLU A 149 -1.81 -7.59 -13.31
C GLU A 149 -0.45 -7.08 -13.78
N ARG A 150 0.46 -7.99 -14.16
CA ARG A 150 1.80 -7.62 -14.66
C ARG A 150 1.91 -7.72 -16.18
N TYR A 151 1.25 -8.71 -16.77
CA TYR A 151 1.22 -8.95 -18.21
C TYR A 151 -0.21 -9.23 -18.66
N GLN A 152 -0.60 -8.74 -19.84
CA GLN A 152 -1.91 -9.05 -20.42
C GLN A 152 -1.93 -10.46 -21.01
N TYR A 153 -3.06 -11.15 -20.86
CA TYR A 153 -3.36 -12.40 -21.56
C TYR A 153 -4.87 -12.54 -21.84
N GLY A 154 -5.21 -13.52 -22.68
CA GLY A 154 -6.54 -13.67 -23.26
C GLY A 154 -6.81 -12.65 -24.38
N PRO A 155 -8.07 -12.23 -24.59
CA PRO A 155 -8.41 -11.19 -25.57
C PRO A 155 -7.67 -9.87 -25.30
N ASP A 156 -7.22 -9.21 -26.37
CA ASP A 156 -6.53 -7.93 -26.28
C ASP A 156 -7.46 -6.81 -25.77
N ARG A 157 -6.90 -5.87 -25.00
CA ARG A 157 -7.63 -4.75 -24.38
C ARG A 157 -6.76 -3.49 -24.51
N GLU A 158 -7.06 -2.63 -25.48
CA GLU A 158 -6.27 -1.43 -25.81
C GLU A 158 -6.01 -0.49 -24.61
N SER A 159 -6.90 -0.48 -23.61
CA SER A 159 -6.79 0.35 -22.39
C SER A 159 -6.05 -0.33 -21.23
N TRP A 160 -5.50 -1.53 -21.42
CA TRP A 160 -4.80 -2.25 -20.37
C TRP A 160 -3.42 -1.64 -20.08
N GLN A 161 -3.06 -1.64 -18.80
CA GLN A 161 -1.75 -1.27 -18.26
C GLN A 161 -1.47 -2.17 -17.05
N PRO A 162 -0.20 -2.49 -16.73
CA PRO A 162 0.14 -3.20 -15.50
C PRO A 162 -0.32 -2.41 -14.27
N GLY A 163 -0.93 -3.06 -13.28
CA GLY A 163 -1.50 -2.36 -12.13
C GLY A 163 -2.31 -3.24 -11.18
N PHE A 164 -2.77 -2.62 -10.10
CA PHE A 164 -3.62 -3.28 -9.10
C PHE A 164 -5.09 -3.26 -9.50
N ILE A 165 -5.79 -4.35 -9.18
CA ILE A 165 -7.23 -4.51 -9.39
C ILE A 165 -7.89 -5.04 -8.13
N ILE A 166 -9.12 -4.59 -7.86
CA ILE A 166 -9.93 -5.09 -6.74
C ILE A 166 -11.07 -5.89 -7.35
N ASN A 167 -11.13 -7.17 -7.00
CA ASN A 167 -12.20 -8.05 -7.43
C ASN A 167 -13.04 -8.49 -6.23
N ASN A 168 -14.25 -8.97 -6.53
CA ASN A 168 -15.06 -9.70 -5.58
C ASN A 168 -14.84 -11.20 -5.78
N LEU A 169 -14.76 -11.93 -4.66
CA LEU A 169 -14.83 -13.38 -4.58
C LEU A 169 -16.26 -13.85 -4.92
N ASP A 170 -16.36 -15.03 -5.51
CA ASP A 170 -17.65 -15.64 -5.85
C ASP A 170 -18.47 -16.04 -4.59
N ASN A 171 -19.78 -16.21 -4.79
CA ASN A 171 -20.73 -16.55 -3.73
C ASN A 171 -20.29 -17.79 -2.94
N GLY A 172 -20.22 -17.64 -1.61
CA GLY A 172 -19.81 -18.72 -0.70
C GLY A 172 -18.30 -18.84 -0.47
N VAL A 173 -17.48 -18.00 -1.12
CA VAL A 173 -16.04 -17.84 -0.83
C VAL A 173 -15.85 -16.58 0.03
N THR A 174 -14.96 -16.64 1.01
CA THR A 174 -14.67 -15.53 1.92
C THR A 174 -13.18 -15.49 2.27
N ARG A 175 -12.61 -14.28 2.32
CA ARG A 175 -11.21 -14.05 2.73
C ARG A 175 -10.98 -14.30 4.23
N TYR A 176 -12.00 -14.64 5.02
CA TYR A 176 -11.89 -14.90 6.46
C TYR A 176 -11.33 -16.31 6.76
N VAL A 177 -10.16 -16.58 6.18
CA VAL A 177 -9.32 -17.77 6.41
C VAL A 177 -7.87 -17.33 6.53
N THR A 178 -7.09 -18.01 7.37
CA THR A 178 -5.66 -17.74 7.58
C THR A 178 -4.90 -19.03 7.85
N ASN A 179 -3.56 -19.00 7.88
CA ASN A 179 -2.72 -20.12 8.33
C ASN A 179 -3.03 -21.42 7.58
N GLY A 180 -3.39 -21.34 6.31
CA GLY A 180 -3.69 -22.48 5.43
C GLY A 180 -2.61 -22.70 4.38
N ALA A 181 -2.69 -23.83 3.69
CA ALA A 181 -1.66 -24.26 2.76
C ALA A 181 -2.02 -23.83 1.33
N GLY A 182 -1.31 -22.84 0.80
CA GLY A 182 -1.59 -22.24 -0.49
C GLY A 182 -0.59 -22.64 -1.58
N VAL A 183 -1.06 -23.00 -2.77
CA VAL A 183 -0.20 -23.30 -3.93
C VAL A 183 -0.81 -22.81 -5.24
N SER A 184 0.03 -22.55 -6.24
CA SER A 184 -0.37 -22.29 -7.62
C SER A 184 0.09 -23.42 -8.54
N ALA A 185 -0.70 -23.73 -9.56
CA ALA A 185 -0.45 -24.71 -10.61
C ALA A 185 -0.40 -23.95 -11.96
N PRO A 186 0.77 -23.40 -12.37
CA PRO A 186 0.83 -22.40 -13.43
C PRO A 186 0.35 -22.89 -14.79
N SER A 187 0.70 -24.12 -15.19
CA SER A 187 0.26 -24.75 -16.44
C SER A 187 -1.23 -25.06 -16.48
N GLU A 188 -1.91 -25.09 -15.33
CA GLU A 188 -3.36 -25.25 -15.22
C GLU A 188 -4.09 -23.90 -15.08
N ASN A 189 -3.36 -22.81 -14.81
CA ASN A 189 -3.89 -21.53 -14.32
C ASN A 189 -4.78 -21.68 -13.08
N LEU A 190 -4.49 -22.64 -12.19
CA LEU A 190 -5.25 -22.90 -10.97
C LEU A 190 -4.47 -22.48 -9.72
N GLY A 191 -5.17 -21.99 -8.70
CA GLY A 191 -4.66 -21.82 -7.34
C GLY A 191 -5.51 -22.59 -6.34
N PHE A 192 -4.88 -23.15 -5.31
CA PHE A 192 -5.56 -23.92 -4.26
C PHE A 192 -5.12 -23.47 -2.86
N TYR A 193 -6.07 -23.26 -1.96
CA TYR A 193 -5.85 -22.99 -0.54
C TYR A 193 -6.50 -24.10 0.29
N PHE A 194 -5.71 -24.93 0.94
CA PHE A 194 -6.14 -26.07 1.72
C PHE A 194 -6.22 -25.75 3.22
N SER A 195 -7.38 -26.04 3.81
CA SER A 195 -7.64 -25.99 5.26
C SER A 195 -7.23 -24.66 5.90
N GLY A 196 -6.37 -24.67 6.93
CA GLY A 196 -6.03 -23.51 7.74
C GLY A 196 -6.99 -23.26 8.88
N MET A 197 -7.06 -22.00 9.33
CA MET A 197 -7.82 -21.53 10.48
C MET A 197 -8.86 -20.47 10.06
N ARG A 198 -9.96 -20.38 10.81
CA ARG A 198 -11.08 -19.47 10.57
C ARG A 198 -11.83 -19.14 11.86
N GLY A 199 -12.67 -18.11 11.81
CA GLY A 199 -13.69 -17.87 12.83
C GLY A 199 -14.80 -18.92 12.78
N LYS A 200 -15.43 -19.19 13.93
CA LYS A 200 -16.51 -20.19 14.08
C LYS A 200 -17.63 -20.02 13.06
N ASP A 201 -18.06 -18.78 12.84
CA ASP A 201 -19.21 -18.43 12.01
C ASP A 201 -18.81 -17.87 10.63
N TRP A 202 -17.56 -18.12 10.19
CA TRP A 202 -16.98 -17.56 8.95
C TRP A 202 -17.02 -16.02 8.87
N GLY A 203 -17.09 -15.35 10.04
CA GLY A 203 -17.01 -13.89 10.18
C GLY A 203 -15.56 -13.37 10.25
N PRO A 204 -15.38 -12.05 10.51
CA PRO A 204 -14.08 -11.41 10.56
C PRO A 204 -13.08 -12.08 11.51
N ILE A 205 -11.80 -12.07 11.10
CA ILE A 205 -10.68 -12.60 11.89
C ILE A 205 -9.49 -11.63 11.86
N TYR A 206 -8.76 -11.56 12.98
CA TYR A 206 -7.73 -10.55 13.21
C TYR A 206 -6.48 -11.11 13.92
N VAL A 207 -5.41 -10.33 13.91
CA VAL A 207 -4.14 -10.65 14.59
C VAL A 207 -4.31 -10.47 16.10
N ASP A 208 -3.78 -11.41 16.88
CA ASP A 208 -3.70 -11.43 18.36
C ASP A 208 -5.03 -11.37 19.14
N ASP A 209 -6.19 -11.53 18.49
CA ASP A 209 -7.52 -11.58 19.13
C ASP A 209 -8.09 -13.01 19.34
N GLU A 210 -7.35 -14.04 18.89
CA GLU A 210 -7.75 -15.46 18.92
C GLU A 210 -9.07 -15.79 18.18
N SER A 211 -9.57 -14.91 17.31
CA SER A 211 -10.80 -15.12 16.52
C SER A 211 -10.73 -16.32 15.58
N ALA A 212 -9.56 -16.55 14.96
CA ALA A 212 -9.31 -17.64 14.03
C ALA A 212 -8.99 -18.98 14.75
N ASN A 213 -9.86 -19.41 15.66
CA ASN A 213 -9.61 -20.56 16.54
C ASN A 213 -10.20 -21.91 16.06
N VAL A 214 -10.84 -21.98 14.90
CA VAL A 214 -11.42 -23.22 14.33
C VAL A 214 -10.66 -23.63 13.08
N THR A 215 -10.31 -24.92 12.94
CA THR A 215 -9.72 -25.44 11.70
C THR A 215 -10.76 -25.45 10.56
N SER A 216 -10.32 -25.10 9.35
CA SER A 216 -11.14 -25.05 8.16
C SER A 216 -11.30 -26.44 7.52
N ASP A 217 -12.55 -26.82 7.28
CA ASP A 217 -12.98 -28.02 6.56
C ASP A 217 -13.08 -27.80 5.04
N ARG A 218 -12.43 -26.76 4.51
CA ARG A 218 -12.55 -26.34 3.10
C ARG A 218 -11.23 -26.34 2.35
N MET A 219 -11.35 -26.53 1.05
CA MET A 219 -10.36 -26.15 0.06
C MET A 219 -10.97 -25.06 -0.83
N ILE A 220 -10.26 -23.94 -0.98
CA ILE A 220 -10.65 -22.88 -1.92
C ILE A 220 -9.85 -23.07 -3.20
N LYS A 221 -10.53 -23.04 -4.34
CA LYS A 221 -9.92 -23.11 -5.68
C LYS A 221 -10.16 -21.78 -6.39
N VAL A 222 -9.13 -21.26 -7.05
CA VAL A 222 -9.25 -20.15 -8.02
C VAL A 222 -8.83 -20.64 -9.40
N ASP A 223 -9.63 -20.29 -10.40
CA ASP A 223 -9.33 -20.44 -11.83
C ASP A 223 -8.96 -19.07 -12.38
N MET A 224 -7.70 -18.92 -12.80
CA MET A 224 -7.08 -17.72 -13.35
C MET A 224 -6.89 -17.84 -14.88
N SER A 225 -7.58 -18.76 -15.56
CA SER A 225 -7.46 -18.96 -17.01
C SER A 225 -7.94 -17.75 -17.83
N SER A 226 -8.79 -16.90 -17.25
CA SER A 226 -9.45 -15.79 -17.92
C SER A 226 -9.28 -14.49 -17.14
N MET A 227 -8.23 -13.73 -17.47
CA MET A 227 -7.89 -12.43 -16.86
C MET A 227 -9.13 -11.53 -16.61
N ARG A 228 -9.28 -11.03 -15.38
CA ARG A 228 -10.45 -10.28 -14.85
C ARG A 228 -11.79 -11.05 -14.77
N ALA A 229 -11.83 -12.33 -15.12
CA ALA A 229 -13.01 -13.19 -15.05
C ALA A 229 -12.73 -14.47 -14.23
N ASN A 230 -11.86 -14.33 -13.22
CA ASN A 230 -11.39 -15.44 -12.40
C ASN A 230 -12.50 -16.02 -11.53
N LYS A 231 -12.60 -17.34 -11.51
CA LYS A 231 -13.67 -18.06 -10.81
C LYS A 231 -13.14 -18.65 -9.51
N TRP A 232 -13.83 -18.36 -8.42
CA TRP A 232 -13.53 -18.85 -7.09
C TRP A 232 -14.53 -19.94 -6.70
N SER A 233 -14.06 -20.98 -6.01
CA SER A 233 -14.89 -22.12 -5.62
C SER A 233 -14.55 -22.57 -4.21
N ASN A 234 -15.57 -22.81 -3.39
CA ASN A 234 -15.44 -23.34 -2.05
C ASN A 234 -15.80 -24.83 -2.03
N LEU A 235 -14.81 -25.69 -1.86
CA LEU A 235 -14.93 -27.15 -1.90
C LEU A 235 -14.85 -27.72 -0.49
N SER A 236 -15.76 -28.62 -0.13
CA SER A 236 -15.73 -29.32 1.16
C SER A 236 -14.63 -30.39 1.17
N LEU A 237 -13.82 -30.42 2.22
CA LEU A 237 -12.90 -31.55 2.45
C LEU A 237 -13.70 -32.79 2.91
N PRO A 238 -13.41 -33.99 2.38
CA PRO A 238 -13.96 -35.23 2.93
C PRO A 238 -13.54 -35.41 4.39
N SER A 239 -14.42 -35.97 5.23
CA SER A 239 -14.21 -36.07 6.69
C SER A 239 -12.98 -36.90 7.12
N TYR A 240 -12.43 -37.74 6.24
CA TYR A 240 -11.18 -38.48 6.48
C TYR A 240 -9.92 -37.66 6.17
N VAL A 241 -10.03 -36.51 5.50
CA VAL A 241 -8.90 -35.61 5.22
C VAL A 241 -8.69 -34.71 6.45
N PRO A 242 -7.55 -34.78 7.15
CA PRO A 242 -7.39 -34.04 8.40
C PRO A 242 -7.26 -32.54 8.14
N THR A 243 -8.10 -31.74 8.81
CA THR A 243 -7.99 -30.28 8.83
C THR A 243 -6.83 -29.84 9.72
N ARG A 244 -6.08 -28.81 9.32
CA ARG A 244 -4.84 -28.39 9.99
C ARG A 244 -4.39 -26.99 9.57
N ALA A 245 -3.62 -26.35 10.45
CA ALA A 245 -2.99 -25.06 10.27
C ALA A 245 -1.51 -25.18 9.86
N ASN A 246 -1.07 -24.24 9.02
CA ASN A 246 0.30 -24.03 8.55
C ASN A 246 1.01 -25.30 8.02
N SER A 247 0.23 -26.25 7.48
CA SER A 247 0.74 -27.26 6.56
C SER A 247 1.21 -26.61 5.27
N GLU A 248 2.02 -27.31 4.50
CA GLU A 248 2.47 -26.88 3.17
C GLU A 248 1.72 -27.66 2.08
N LEU A 249 1.48 -27.03 0.93
CA LEU A 249 0.76 -27.62 -0.20
C LEU A 249 1.64 -27.54 -1.46
N VAL A 250 1.85 -28.67 -2.13
CA VAL A 250 2.72 -28.75 -3.30
C VAL A 250 1.98 -29.33 -4.48
N TRP A 251 1.90 -28.61 -5.59
CA TRP A 251 1.41 -29.13 -6.87
C TRP A 251 2.56 -29.84 -7.60
N VAL A 252 2.33 -31.07 -8.04
CA VAL A 252 3.30 -31.92 -8.74
C VAL A 252 2.72 -32.37 -10.09
N PRO A 253 3.46 -32.26 -11.21
CA PRO A 253 3.00 -32.64 -12.54
C PRO A 253 3.04 -34.15 -12.75
N VAL A 254 2.03 -34.83 -12.20
CA VAL A 254 1.66 -36.24 -12.44
C VAL A 254 0.15 -36.32 -12.73
N ALA A 255 -0.35 -37.43 -13.26
CA ALA A 255 -1.72 -37.54 -13.78
C ALA A 255 -2.05 -36.47 -14.84
N GLU A 256 -3.33 -36.22 -15.13
CA GLU A 256 -3.76 -35.36 -16.25
C GLU A 256 -3.63 -33.85 -15.95
N SER A 257 -3.87 -33.44 -14.70
CA SER A 257 -3.83 -32.02 -14.28
C SER A 257 -2.97 -31.75 -13.04
N GLY A 258 -2.06 -32.67 -12.73
CA GLY A 258 -1.26 -32.65 -11.52
C GLY A 258 -1.97 -33.25 -10.31
N VAL A 259 -1.21 -33.45 -9.23
CA VAL A 259 -1.75 -33.72 -7.89
C VAL A 259 -1.28 -32.65 -6.92
N LEU A 260 -2.07 -32.41 -5.87
CA LEU A 260 -1.66 -31.62 -4.72
C LEU A 260 -1.24 -32.55 -3.59
N VAL A 261 -0.13 -32.27 -2.91
CA VAL A 261 0.30 -33.01 -1.71
C VAL A 261 0.34 -32.05 -0.54
N ALA A 262 -0.49 -32.31 0.47
CA ALA A 262 -0.53 -31.54 1.72
C ALA A 262 0.33 -32.23 2.78
N ILE A 263 1.33 -31.51 3.31
CA ILE A 263 2.41 -32.03 4.14
C ILE A 263 2.49 -31.25 5.47
N GLY A 264 2.65 -31.95 6.59
CA GLY A 264 2.92 -31.34 7.90
C GLY A 264 1.78 -30.45 8.41
N GLY A 265 2.12 -29.45 9.23
CA GLY A 265 1.17 -28.57 9.91
C GLY A 265 0.78 -29.06 11.31
N VAL A 266 -0.18 -28.38 11.93
CA VAL A 266 -0.67 -28.69 13.29
C VAL A 266 -2.17 -28.49 13.43
N ILE A 267 -2.82 -29.25 14.33
CA ILE A 267 -4.26 -29.06 14.63
C ILE A 267 -4.56 -27.85 15.53
N ASN A 268 -3.54 -27.35 16.26
CA ASN A 268 -3.59 -26.11 17.03
C ASN A 268 -2.26 -25.41 16.80
N SER A 269 -2.27 -24.22 16.18
CA SER A 269 -1.05 -23.42 15.99
C SER A 269 -0.87 -22.42 17.12
N VAL A 270 0.29 -22.44 17.78
CA VAL A 270 0.63 -21.44 18.80
C VAL A 270 0.63 -20.01 18.26
N THR A 271 0.83 -19.80 16.94
CA THR A 271 0.78 -18.46 16.32
C THR A 271 -0.59 -17.78 16.38
N ILE A 272 -1.67 -18.54 16.51
CA ILE A 272 -3.04 -18.02 16.71
C ILE A 272 -3.26 -17.59 18.17
N PHE A 273 -2.62 -18.31 19.10
CA PHE A 273 -2.73 -18.11 20.55
C PHE A 273 -1.47 -17.44 21.11
N SER A 274 -0.88 -16.52 20.34
CA SER A 274 0.41 -15.86 20.61
C SER A 274 0.51 -15.24 22.02
N SER A 275 -0.57 -14.64 22.48
CA SER A 275 -0.64 -13.87 23.74
C SER A 275 -0.82 -14.73 25.01
N ARG A 276 -1.36 -15.95 24.88
CA ARG A 276 -1.65 -16.87 26.01
C ARG A 276 -0.90 -18.20 25.94
N GLY A 277 -0.32 -18.52 24.79
CA GLY A 277 0.19 -19.84 24.46
C GLY A 277 -0.92 -20.89 24.28
N LEU A 278 -0.54 -22.10 23.89
CA LEU A 278 -1.45 -23.24 23.83
C LEU A 278 -1.70 -23.81 25.23
N THR A 279 -2.97 -24.07 25.57
CA THR A 279 -3.32 -24.81 26.79
C THR A 279 -2.73 -26.22 26.79
N SER A 280 -2.51 -26.82 27.97
CA SER A 280 -2.00 -28.20 28.09
C SER A 280 -2.86 -29.22 27.32
N ALA A 281 -4.17 -29.00 27.22
CA ALA A 281 -5.07 -29.84 26.42
C ALA A 281 -4.79 -29.71 24.91
N GLN A 282 -4.64 -28.50 24.38
CA GLN A 282 -4.30 -28.25 22.98
C GLN A 282 -2.91 -28.78 22.63
N GLN A 283 -1.92 -28.57 23.49
CA GLN A 283 -0.58 -29.14 23.31
C GLN A 283 -0.61 -30.67 23.28
N ASN A 284 -1.31 -31.31 24.22
CA ASN A 284 -1.42 -32.78 24.29
C ASN A 284 -2.28 -33.39 23.17
N ALA A 285 -3.17 -32.61 22.56
CA ALA A 285 -3.87 -32.99 21.34
C ALA A 285 -2.91 -32.88 20.13
N SER A 286 -2.21 -31.76 19.99
CA SER A 286 -1.28 -31.52 18.87
C SER A 286 -0.12 -32.52 18.87
N LYS A 287 0.56 -32.75 20.01
CA LYS A 287 1.62 -33.76 20.20
C LYS A 287 1.20 -35.19 19.84
N ARG A 288 -0.09 -35.48 19.77
CA ARG A 288 -0.65 -36.81 19.47
C ARG A 288 -1.07 -36.97 18.01
N ALA A 289 -1.62 -35.91 17.41
CA ALA A 289 -2.22 -35.96 16.08
C ALA A 289 -1.32 -35.36 14.99
N SER A 290 -0.65 -34.25 15.28
CA SER A 290 0.13 -33.49 14.30
C SER A 290 1.39 -34.21 13.75
N PRO A 291 2.10 -35.11 14.49
CA PRO A 291 3.18 -35.91 13.89
C PRO A 291 2.71 -36.76 12.71
N GLY A 292 1.46 -37.25 12.78
CA GLY A 292 0.84 -38.06 11.73
C GLY A 292 0.70 -37.35 10.38
N PHE A 293 0.85 -36.02 10.32
CA PHE A 293 0.83 -35.25 9.06
C PHE A 293 2.16 -35.28 8.30
N MET A 294 3.24 -35.78 8.91
CA MET A 294 4.49 -36.14 8.23
C MET A 294 4.50 -37.62 7.84
N GLU A 295 3.92 -38.47 8.70
CA GLU A 295 3.80 -39.92 8.49
C GLU A 295 2.80 -40.27 7.36
N THR A 296 1.69 -39.55 7.26
CA THR A 296 0.64 -39.76 6.25
C THR A 296 0.27 -38.45 5.58
N VAL A 297 0.59 -38.33 4.29
CA VAL A 297 0.27 -37.14 3.48
C VAL A 297 -1.12 -37.26 2.87
N SER A 298 -1.79 -36.12 2.68
CA SER A 298 -3.05 -36.07 1.93
C SER A 298 -2.77 -35.67 0.49
N VAL A 299 -3.22 -36.48 -0.46
CA VAL A 299 -3.00 -36.28 -1.91
C VAL A 299 -4.34 -36.01 -2.58
N TYR A 300 -4.41 -34.97 -3.42
CA TYR A 300 -5.60 -34.63 -4.21
C TYR A 300 -5.30 -34.75 -5.70
N ASP A 301 -6.06 -35.58 -6.41
CA ASP A 301 -6.07 -35.62 -7.87
C ASP A 301 -6.91 -34.45 -8.40
N VAL A 302 -6.26 -33.52 -9.11
CA VAL A 302 -6.89 -32.30 -9.64
C VAL A 302 -7.88 -32.60 -10.76
N SER A 303 -7.61 -33.64 -11.54
CA SER A 303 -8.45 -34.12 -12.64
C SER A 303 -9.63 -34.96 -12.14
N GLY A 304 -9.37 -35.88 -11.20
CA GLY A 304 -10.37 -36.77 -10.62
C GLY A 304 -11.22 -36.17 -9.49
N ASP A 305 -10.96 -34.91 -9.10
CA ASP A 305 -11.59 -34.19 -7.97
C ASP A 305 -11.70 -35.04 -6.69
N LYS A 306 -10.58 -35.69 -6.32
CA LYS A 306 -10.61 -36.73 -5.28
C LYS A 306 -9.40 -36.71 -4.38
N TRP A 307 -9.67 -36.75 -3.07
CA TRP A 307 -8.67 -36.89 -2.03
C TRP A 307 -8.33 -38.35 -1.73
N TYR A 308 -7.09 -38.52 -1.29
CA TYR A 308 -6.48 -39.76 -0.88
C TYR A 308 -5.60 -39.49 0.35
N LEU A 309 -5.38 -40.52 1.17
CA LEU A 309 -4.31 -40.54 2.15
C LEU A 309 -3.26 -41.53 1.67
N GLN A 310 -1.98 -41.23 1.87
CA GLN A 310 -0.89 -42.15 1.57
C GLN A 310 0.16 -42.10 2.68
N ASN A 311 0.48 -43.28 3.20
CA ASN A 311 1.51 -43.43 4.21
C ASN A 311 2.90 -43.25 3.58
N THR A 312 3.80 -42.63 4.32
CA THR A 312 5.19 -42.40 3.95
C THR A 312 6.13 -43.36 4.68
N THR A 313 7.38 -43.43 4.24
CA THR A 313 8.44 -44.29 4.79
C THR A 313 9.79 -43.55 4.79
N GLY A 314 10.85 -44.14 5.35
CA GLY A 314 12.19 -43.53 5.35
C GLY A 314 12.44 -42.59 6.52
N ASP A 315 13.22 -41.53 6.31
CA ASP A 315 13.62 -40.55 7.33
C ASP A 315 12.48 -39.55 7.62
N ILE A 316 11.34 -40.04 8.11
CA ILE A 316 10.14 -39.22 8.37
C ILE A 316 10.54 -38.08 9.34
N PRO A 317 10.35 -36.80 8.96
CA PRO A 317 10.68 -35.69 9.84
C PRO A 317 9.80 -35.70 11.10
N ARG A 318 10.28 -35.07 12.18
CA ARG A 318 9.44 -34.74 13.34
C ARG A 318 8.23 -33.88 12.91
N GLN A 319 7.25 -33.72 13.80
CA GLN A 319 6.19 -32.72 13.63
C GLN A 319 6.78 -31.35 13.23
N LEU A 320 6.43 -30.87 12.04
CA LEU A 320 6.87 -29.59 11.49
C LEU A 320 5.67 -28.80 10.95
N THR A 321 5.71 -27.50 11.16
CA THR A 321 4.75 -26.50 10.65
C THR A 321 5.48 -25.21 10.29
N GLN A 322 4.88 -24.37 9.44
CA GLN A 322 5.49 -23.11 8.94
C GLN A 322 6.90 -23.30 8.32
N PHE A 323 7.12 -24.43 7.66
CA PHE A 323 8.25 -24.65 6.74
C PHE A 323 7.86 -24.22 5.32
N CYS A 324 8.84 -24.11 4.44
CA CYS A 324 8.62 -23.87 3.01
C CYS A 324 8.88 -25.13 2.18
N SER A 325 8.43 -25.13 0.93
CA SER A 325 8.79 -26.18 -0.04
C SER A 325 9.06 -25.66 -1.46
N VAL A 326 9.74 -26.51 -2.24
CA VAL A 326 9.72 -26.51 -3.71
C VAL A 326 9.69 -27.96 -4.21
N TYR A 327 9.39 -28.19 -5.49
CA TYR A 327 9.58 -29.51 -6.11
C TYR A 327 10.48 -29.45 -7.34
N ALA A 328 11.13 -30.57 -7.62
CA ALA A 328 11.85 -30.81 -8.87
C ALA A 328 11.56 -32.23 -9.36
N SER A 329 11.58 -32.45 -10.68
CA SER A 329 11.26 -33.75 -11.30
C SER A 329 12.48 -34.24 -12.07
N ALA A 330 12.79 -35.54 -11.97
CA ALA A 330 13.80 -36.17 -12.81
C ALA A 330 13.46 -36.00 -14.30
N ALA A 331 14.48 -35.93 -15.16
CA ALA A 331 14.30 -35.60 -16.58
C ALA A 331 13.44 -36.61 -17.36
N ASP A 332 13.33 -37.85 -16.87
CA ASP A 332 12.50 -38.91 -17.43
C ASP A 332 11.10 -39.05 -16.78
N GLY A 333 10.82 -38.28 -15.73
CA GLY A 333 9.61 -38.37 -14.91
C GLY A 333 9.52 -39.63 -14.04
N SER A 334 10.64 -40.33 -13.77
CA SER A 334 10.65 -41.52 -12.89
C SER A 334 10.50 -41.17 -11.40
N SER A 335 10.87 -39.95 -11.00
CA SER A 335 10.74 -39.45 -9.63
C SER A 335 10.46 -37.95 -9.60
N HIS A 336 9.62 -37.53 -8.65
CA HIS A 336 9.34 -36.13 -8.33
C HIS A 336 9.70 -35.88 -6.86
N ASN A 337 10.65 -35.00 -6.61
CA ASN A 337 11.27 -34.77 -5.31
C ASN A 337 10.76 -33.44 -4.74
N ILE A 338 9.99 -33.52 -3.67
CA ILE A 338 9.51 -32.36 -2.91
C ILE A 338 10.53 -32.08 -1.81
N TYR A 339 11.18 -30.92 -1.89
CA TYR A 339 12.14 -30.45 -0.89
C TYR A 339 11.41 -29.57 0.12
N ILE A 340 11.62 -29.82 1.42
CA ILE A 340 11.13 -28.97 2.50
C ILE A 340 12.31 -28.43 3.33
N TYR A 341 12.20 -27.19 3.77
CA TYR A 341 13.21 -26.54 4.61
C TYR A 341 12.59 -25.71 5.73
N GLY A 342 13.16 -25.81 6.92
CA GLY A 342 12.79 -25.01 8.09
C GLY A 342 11.59 -25.56 8.85
N GLY A 343 10.83 -24.64 9.46
CA GLY A 343 9.68 -24.92 10.31
C GLY A 343 10.05 -25.44 11.70
N TYR A 344 9.05 -25.53 12.57
CA TYR A 344 9.18 -25.92 13.98
C TYR A 344 7.96 -26.76 14.40
N ASP A 345 7.88 -27.18 15.67
CA ASP A 345 6.80 -28.07 16.11
C ASP A 345 5.41 -27.42 16.23
N GLY A 346 5.30 -26.09 16.25
CA GLY A 346 4.02 -25.39 16.41
C GLY A 346 3.42 -25.43 17.82
N LEU A 347 4.17 -25.92 18.81
CA LEU A 347 3.69 -26.15 20.19
C LEU A 347 4.00 -25.00 21.14
N SER A 348 5.15 -24.34 20.95
CA SER A 348 5.60 -23.15 21.69
C SER A 348 6.23 -22.14 20.73
N THR A 349 6.13 -20.86 21.03
CA THR A 349 6.89 -19.79 20.33
C THR A 349 8.39 -19.86 20.64
N GLU A 350 8.78 -20.55 21.72
CA GLU A 350 10.18 -20.80 22.11
C GLU A 350 10.79 -22.06 21.46
N SER A 351 10.00 -22.82 20.69
CA SER A 351 10.45 -24.06 20.05
C SER A 351 11.38 -23.77 18.87
N THR A 352 12.67 -24.10 19.01
CA THR A 352 13.70 -23.89 17.98
C THR A 352 13.32 -24.51 16.62
N PRO A 353 13.27 -23.70 15.54
CA PRO A 353 13.06 -24.23 14.20
C PRO A 353 14.19 -25.14 13.74
N SER A 354 13.85 -26.00 12.79
CA SER A 354 14.80 -26.84 12.08
C SER A 354 15.64 -26.02 11.10
N ASP A 355 16.89 -26.43 10.88
CA ASP A 355 17.73 -26.01 9.74
C ASP A 355 17.98 -27.19 8.77
N ASP A 356 17.28 -28.31 8.98
CA ASP A 356 17.40 -29.49 8.12
C ASP A 356 16.65 -29.30 6.79
N VAL A 357 17.16 -29.93 5.73
CA VAL A 357 16.42 -30.11 4.45
C VAL A 357 16.06 -31.58 4.31
N TYR A 358 14.76 -31.84 4.14
CA TYR A 358 14.22 -33.17 3.85
C TYR A 358 13.64 -33.21 2.44
N VAL A 359 13.67 -34.39 1.83
CA VAL A 359 13.07 -34.66 0.52
C VAL A 359 12.01 -35.75 0.67
N LEU A 360 10.77 -35.49 0.23
CA LEU A 360 9.76 -36.51 -0.02
C LEU A 360 9.77 -36.86 -1.51
N SER A 361 10.21 -38.06 -1.84
CA SER A 361 10.24 -38.55 -3.22
C SER A 361 8.93 -39.27 -3.58
N LEU A 362 8.32 -38.88 -4.70
CA LEU A 362 7.14 -39.49 -5.31
C LEU A 362 7.56 -40.20 -6.60
N PRO A 363 6.92 -41.32 -7.00
CA PRO A 363 5.79 -41.98 -6.35
C PRO A 363 6.18 -42.93 -5.20
N SER A 364 7.43 -42.95 -4.71
CA SER A 364 7.85 -43.88 -3.66
C SER A 364 7.31 -43.56 -2.24
N PHE A 365 6.85 -42.32 -2.03
CA PHE A 365 6.50 -41.75 -0.72
C PHE A 365 7.57 -42.01 0.36
N SER A 366 8.83 -41.88 -0.05
CA SER A 366 9.99 -42.06 0.84
C SER A 366 10.56 -40.70 1.22
N TRP A 367 10.75 -40.49 2.51
CA TRP A 367 11.48 -39.37 3.09
C TRP A 367 12.98 -39.67 3.13
N ILE A 368 13.79 -38.65 2.81
CA ILE A 368 15.25 -38.67 2.87
C ILE A 368 15.72 -37.40 3.58
N LYS A 369 16.58 -37.53 4.60
CA LYS A 369 17.26 -36.36 5.17
C LYS A 369 18.45 -35.96 4.30
N LEU A 370 18.32 -34.90 3.51
CA LEU A 370 19.33 -34.47 2.52
C LEU A 370 20.43 -33.60 3.13
N TYR A 371 20.06 -32.76 4.10
CA TYR A 371 20.94 -31.83 4.79
C TYR A 371 20.63 -31.84 6.28
N SER A 372 21.68 -31.84 7.11
CA SER A 372 21.57 -31.57 8.54
C SER A 372 22.17 -30.20 8.82
N GLY A 373 21.35 -29.31 9.36
CA GLY A 373 21.71 -27.92 9.56
C GLY A 373 22.25 -27.60 10.95
N ASN A 374 22.44 -26.31 11.22
CA ASN A 374 22.72 -25.78 12.55
C ASN A 374 21.49 -25.04 13.09
N ASN A 375 21.15 -25.29 14.36
CA ASN A 375 20.00 -24.71 15.02
C ASN A 375 19.90 -23.18 14.87
N THR A 376 21.01 -22.42 14.78
CA THR A 376 20.97 -20.94 14.65
C THR A 376 20.43 -20.42 13.32
N HIS A 377 20.56 -21.20 12.23
CA HIS A 377 20.14 -20.81 10.89
C HIS A 377 18.67 -21.16 10.58
N GLY A 378 18.11 -22.09 11.36
CA GLY A 378 16.77 -22.61 11.19
C GLY A 378 15.72 -21.51 11.36
N ARG A 379 14.65 -21.57 10.58
CA ARG A 379 13.62 -20.53 10.53
C ARG A 379 12.23 -21.07 10.26
N SER A 380 11.22 -20.29 10.61
CA SER A 380 9.81 -20.56 10.31
C SER A 380 9.12 -19.32 9.74
N GLY A 381 7.98 -19.51 9.09
CA GLY A 381 7.16 -18.42 8.54
C GLY A 381 7.70 -17.81 7.24
N HIS A 382 8.78 -18.37 6.69
CA HIS A 382 9.37 -18.05 5.39
C HIS A 382 8.63 -18.73 4.24
N ARG A 383 8.94 -18.32 3.01
CA ARG A 383 8.50 -18.99 1.78
C ARG A 383 9.69 -19.35 0.91
N CYS A 384 9.50 -20.30 0.01
CA CYS A 384 10.53 -20.73 -0.93
C CYS A 384 10.02 -20.71 -2.36
N VAL A 385 10.92 -20.38 -3.28
CA VAL A 385 10.66 -20.30 -4.72
C VAL A 385 11.83 -20.91 -5.47
N LYS A 386 11.60 -21.35 -6.71
CA LYS A 386 12.59 -22.03 -7.54
C LYS A 386 12.99 -21.14 -8.73
N PRO A 387 14.01 -20.27 -8.61
CA PRO A 387 14.48 -19.42 -9.72
C PRO A 387 15.08 -20.24 -10.87
N TYR A 388 15.73 -21.37 -10.57
CA TYR A 388 16.31 -22.27 -11.57
C TYR A 388 16.06 -23.74 -11.20
N PRO A 389 16.10 -24.69 -12.15
CA PRO A 389 15.85 -26.11 -11.88
C PRO A 389 16.72 -26.69 -10.76
N ASP A 390 17.95 -26.21 -10.62
CA ASP A 390 18.93 -26.62 -9.62
C ASP A 390 18.97 -25.77 -8.35
N GLN A 391 18.11 -24.74 -8.19
CA GLN A 391 18.23 -23.76 -7.10
C GLN A 391 16.89 -23.42 -6.44
N MET A 392 16.88 -23.41 -5.11
CA MET A 392 15.80 -22.93 -4.26
C MET A 392 16.24 -21.65 -3.54
N PHE A 393 15.43 -20.61 -3.61
CA PHE A 393 15.52 -19.46 -2.70
C PHE A 393 14.67 -19.70 -1.47
N VAL A 394 15.22 -19.33 -0.32
CA VAL A 394 14.55 -19.22 0.97
C VAL A 394 14.37 -17.73 1.26
N LEU A 395 13.14 -17.29 1.50
CA LEU A 395 12.79 -15.87 1.58
C LEU A 395 12.03 -15.56 2.88
N GLY A 396 12.63 -14.69 3.70
CA GLY A 396 12.06 -14.23 4.96
C GLY A 396 12.17 -15.23 6.11
N GLY A 397 11.16 -15.21 6.98
CA GLY A 397 11.02 -16.01 8.19
C GLY A 397 11.47 -15.29 9.48
N VAL A 398 11.48 -16.06 10.56
CA VAL A 398 12.01 -15.72 11.89
C VAL A 398 12.67 -16.97 12.50
N HIS A 399 13.66 -16.79 13.38
CA HIS A 399 14.24 -17.89 14.15
C HIS A 399 13.42 -18.21 15.42
N LEU A 400 13.53 -17.38 16.45
CA LEU A 400 12.81 -17.55 17.72
C LEU A 400 12.24 -16.20 18.16
N ASP A 401 13.15 -15.27 18.41
CA ASP A 401 12.86 -13.90 18.79
C ASP A 401 13.07 -13.00 17.57
N PRO A 402 12.05 -12.27 17.09
CA PRO A 402 12.17 -11.38 15.93
C PRO A 402 13.02 -10.12 16.20
N THR A 403 13.46 -9.89 17.45
CA THR A 403 14.50 -8.90 17.77
C THR A 403 15.92 -9.40 17.43
N HIS A 404 16.10 -10.69 17.18
CA HIS A 404 17.35 -11.25 16.67
C HIS A 404 17.22 -11.49 15.17
N CYS A 405 18.07 -10.86 14.35
CA CYS A 405 18.00 -11.00 12.90
C CYS A 405 18.41 -12.41 12.45
N LEU A 406 17.85 -12.84 11.32
CA LEU A 406 18.13 -14.16 10.73
C LEU A 406 19.63 -14.37 10.48
N ASP A 407 20.18 -15.44 11.04
CA ASP A 407 21.50 -15.95 10.68
C ASP A 407 21.49 -16.37 9.20
N GLY A 408 22.52 -16.01 8.43
CA GLY A 408 22.50 -16.09 6.97
C GLY A 408 21.53 -15.14 6.22
N GLY A 409 20.85 -14.23 6.92
CA GLY A 409 20.06 -13.14 6.32
C GLY A 409 18.66 -13.50 5.82
N VAL A 410 18.01 -12.54 5.15
CA VAL A 410 16.62 -12.61 4.65
C VAL A 410 16.47 -13.43 3.35
N ILE A 411 17.57 -13.67 2.62
CA ILE A 411 17.62 -14.54 1.43
C ILE A 411 18.70 -15.59 1.66
N GLN A 412 18.37 -16.87 1.52
CA GLN A 412 19.36 -17.95 1.39
C GLN A 412 19.16 -18.69 0.07
N VAL A 413 20.24 -19.26 -0.48
CA VAL A 413 20.22 -20.02 -1.73
C VAL A 413 20.64 -21.46 -1.45
N PHE A 414 19.80 -22.42 -1.81
CA PHE A 414 20.07 -23.85 -1.66
C PHE A 414 20.13 -24.52 -3.03
N ASN A 415 21.23 -25.21 -3.31
CA ASN A 415 21.40 -25.95 -4.55
C ASN A 415 20.74 -27.34 -4.44
N LEU A 416 19.70 -27.57 -5.24
CA LEU A 416 18.88 -28.77 -5.25
C LEU A 416 19.62 -29.99 -5.81
N ASN A 417 20.68 -29.78 -6.62
CA ASN A 417 21.49 -30.85 -7.20
C ASN A 417 22.57 -31.35 -6.22
N THR A 418 23.25 -30.43 -5.52
CA THR A 418 24.30 -30.80 -4.54
C THR A 418 23.74 -31.05 -3.14
N GLY A 419 22.52 -30.58 -2.85
CA GLY A 419 21.90 -30.68 -1.53
C GLY A 419 22.57 -29.79 -0.49
N ARG A 420 23.09 -28.62 -0.88
CA ARG A 420 23.84 -27.71 0.00
C ARG A 420 23.45 -26.25 -0.20
N PHE A 421 23.52 -25.47 0.87
CA PHE A 421 23.47 -24.01 0.79
C PHE A 421 24.70 -23.45 0.05
N GLN A 422 24.50 -22.36 -0.67
CA GLN A 422 25.53 -21.62 -1.40
C GLN A 422 25.37 -20.12 -1.15
N ASN A 423 26.47 -19.39 -1.12
CA ASN A 423 26.45 -17.95 -0.82
C ASN A 423 26.06 -17.09 -2.02
N THR A 424 26.15 -17.61 -3.25
CA THR A 424 25.99 -16.81 -4.46
C THR A 424 24.78 -17.21 -5.30
N TYR A 425 24.18 -16.22 -5.94
CA TYR A 425 23.24 -16.36 -7.03
C TYR A 425 23.75 -15.59 -8.26
N SER A 426 23.62 -16.17 -9.45
CA SER A 426 23.83 -15.46 -10.70
C SER A 426 22.85 -15.96 -11.77
N PRO A 427 22.22 -15.06 -12.54
CA PRO A 427 21.35 -15.44 -13.66
C PRO A 427 22.07 -16.27 -14.73
N THR A 428 23.41 -16.24 -14.78
CA THR A 428 24.21 -16.99 -15.76
C THR A 428 24.77 -18.31 -15.24
N VAL A 429 24.57 -18.63 -13.95
CA VAL A 429 25.12 -19.82 -13.30
C VAL A 429 24.00 -20.69 -12.74
N TRP A 430 23.60 -21.68 -13.55
CA TRP A 430 22.57 -22.65 -13.23
C TRP A 430 22.85 -23.98 -13.93
N SER A 431 22.02 -24.98 -13.69
CA SER A 431 22.05 -26.26 -14.39
C SER A 431 20.66 -26.88 -14.45
N ASP A 432 20.47 -27.81 -15.38
CA ASP A 432 19.32 -28.70 -15.31
C ASP A 432 19.30 -29.45 -13.98
N TYR A 433 18.09 -29.76 -13.51
CA TYR A 433 17.90 -30.49 -12.27
C TYR A 433 18.49 -31.90 -12.37
N LYS A 434 19.16 -32.33 -11.30
CA LYS A 434 19.73 -33.66 -11.12
C LYS A 434 19.27 -34.23 -9.79
N VAL A 435 18.86 -35.49 -9.79
CA VAL A 435 18.50 -36.20 -8.56
C VAL A 435 19.76 -36.37 -7.69
N PRO A 436 19.80 -35.86 -6.45
CA PRO A 436 20.99 -35.97 -5.60
C PRO A 436 21.34 -37.41 -5.24
N ASP A 437 22.63 -37.70 -5.04
CA ASP A 437 23.12 -39.04 -4.71
C ASP A 437 22.45 -39.66 -3.48
N LEU A 438 22.15 -38.85 -2.45
CA LEU A 438 21.41 -39.30 -1.26
C LEU A 438 19.96 -39.72 -1.56
N VAL A 439 19.34 -39.11 -2.57
CA VAL A 439 17.98 -39.46 -3.01
C VAL A 439 18.03 -40.73 -3.87
N THR A 440 18.95 -40.80 -4.85
CA THR A 440 19.13 -42.01 -5.68
C THR A 440 19.55 -43.23 -4.87
N ALA A 441 20.33 -43.07 -3.78
CA ALA A 441 20.64 -44.15 -2.85
C ALA A 441 19.38 -44.76 -2.19
N VAL A 442 18.31 -43.97 -2.01
CA VAL A 442 17.04 -44.44 -1.43
C VAL A 442 16.09 -44.96 -2.50
N ILE A 443 15.96 -44.31 -3.66
CA ILE A 443 14.94 -44.63 -4.69
C ILE A 443 15.48 -45.41 -5.90
N GLY A 444 16.78 -45.62 -5.99
CA GLY A 444 17.48 -46.13 -7.17
C GLY A 444 17.65 -45.09 -8.28
N GLY A 445 18.12 -45.54 -9.44
CA GLY A 445 18.41 -44.67 -10.59
C GLY A 445 19.75 -43.94 -10.48
N ASP A 446 19.89 -42.87 -11.25
CA ASP A 446 21.04 -41.97 -11.27
C ASP A 446 20.61 -40.50 -11.32
N SER A 447 21.59 -39.59 -11.39
CA SER A 447 21.39 -38.14 -11.46
C SER A 447 20.36 -37.65 -12.49
N LYS A 448 20.09 -38.40 -13.57
CA LYS A 448 19.15 -38.04 -14.65
C LYS A 448 17.74 -38.63 -14.47
N GLY A 449 17.57 -39.60 -13.57
CA GLY A 449 16.33 -40.35 -13.40
C GLY A 449 16.57 -41.87 -13.32
N GLY A 450 15.66 -42.67 -13.89
CA GLY A 450 15.71 -44.12 -13.82
C GLY A 450 15.41 -44.70 -12.43
N ALA A 451 14.67 -43.97 -11.58
CA ALA A 451 14.32 -44.43 -10.24
C ALA A 451 13.67 -45.82 -10.27
N THR A 452 14.14 -46.76 -9.44
CA THR A 452 13.64 -48.15 -9.44
C THR A 452 12.50 -48.36 -8.46
N LYS A 453 12.40 -47.53 -7.41
CA LYS A 453 11.23 -47.47 -6.50
C LYS A 453 10.13 -46.59 -7.08
N VAL A 454 9.41 -47.12 -8.07
CA VAL A 454 8.30 -46.44 -8.75
C VAL A 454 6.93 -46.60 -8.04
N SER A 455 6.92 -47.00 -6.78
CA SER A 455 5.73 -47.10 -5.93
C SER A 455 6.13 -47.12 -4.44
N PRO A 456 5.22 -46.81 -3.49
CA PRO A 456 5.46 -47.08 -2.08
C PRO A 456 5.45 -48.59 -1.81
N THR A 457 5.92 -49.00 -0.63
CA THR A 457 5.86 -50.40 -0.15
C THR A 457 4.43 -50.93 -0.12
N SER A 458 3.46 -50.07 0.22
CA SER A 458 2.03 -50.33 0.10
C SER A 458 1.29 -49.04 -0.21
N TRP A 459 0.31 -49.14 -1.11
CA TRP A 459 -0.65 -48.07 -1.34
C TRP A 459 -1.73 -48.11 -0.26
N THR A 460 -1.95 -47.02 0.45
CA THR A 460 -3.04 -46.90 1.44
C THR A 460 -4.42 -46.97 0.75
N ASN A 461 -4.48 -46.56 -0.53
CA ASN A 461 -5.61 -46.79 -1.43
C ASN A 461 -5.08 -47.24 -2.80
N SER A 462 -5.46 -48.43 -3.27
CA SER A 462 -4.98 -49.00 -4.53
C SER A 462 -5.29 -48.12 -5.75
N SER A 463 -6.41 -47.40 -5.76
CA SER A 463 -6.77 -46.49 -6.86
C SER A 463 -5.92 -45.21 -6.93
N LEU A 464 -5.03 -44.95 -5.97
CA LEU A 464 -4.00 -43.91 -6.08
C LEU A 464 -2.84 -44.34 -7.00
N ALA A 465 -2.61 -45.66 -7.15
CA ALA A 465 -1.56 -46.18 -8.01
C ALA A 465 -1.79 -45.80 -9.49
N ASP A 466 -3.04 -45.82 -9.95
CA ASP A 466 -3.40 -45.46 -11.33
C ASP A 466 -3.22 -43.96 -11.62
N VAL A 467 -3.40 -43.10 -10.60
CA VAL A 467 -3.12 -41.65 -10.68
C VAL A 467 -1.63 -41.42 -10.95
N PHE A 468 -0.74 -42.04 -10.15
CA PHE A 468 0.71 -41.91 -10.34
C PHE A 468 1.27 -42.68 -11.54
N LYS A 469 0.55 -43.69 -12.04
CA LYS A 469 0.88 -44.39 -13.30
C LYS A 469 0.60 -43.52 -14.54
N THR A 470 -0.30 -42.55 -14.43
CA THR A 470 -0.67 -41.64 -15.51
C THR A 470 0.37 -40.53 -15.62
N LYS A 471 1.01 -40.41 -16.79
CA LYS A 471 2.02 -39.37 -17.04
C LYS A 471 1.37 -38.02 -17.33
N TYR A 472 1.95 -36.96 -16.77
CA TYR A 472 1.62 -35.58 -17.15
C TYR A 472 2.16 -35.27 -18.55
N THR A 473 1.34 -34.65 -19.40
CA THR A 473 1.63 -34.45 -20.83
C THR A 473 1.62 -32.99 -21.26
N LYS A 474 1.12 -32.08 -20.44
CA LYS A 474 1.08 -30.64 -20.75
C LYS A 474 2.48 -30.03 -20.60
N THR A 475 2.78 -29.03 -21.42
CA THR A 475 4.04 -28.27 -21.31
C THR A 475 3.96 -27.32 -20.12
N ILE A 476 5.00 -27.31 -19.28
CA ILE A 476 5.17 -26.33 -18.21
C ILE A 476 6.05 -25.21 -18.76
N SER A 477 5.51 -23.99 -18.85
CA SER A 477 6.27 -22.80 -19.25
C SER A 477 7.46 -22.58 -18.33
N THR A 478 8.60 -22.21 -18.92
CA THR A 478 9.81 -21.82 -18.19
C THR A 478 10.26 -20.45 -18.67
N TRP A 479 10.55 -19.55 -17.74
CA TRP A 479 10.89 -18.15 -18.01
C TRP A 479 12.38 -17.85 -17.81
N TYR A 480 13.18 -18.91 -17.65
CA TYR A 480 14.64 -18.89 -17.54
C TYR A 480 15.27 -19.49 -18.82
N PRO A 481 16.54 -19.21 -19.15
CA PRO A 481 17.50 -18.38 -18.41
C PRO A 481 17.17 -16.89 -18.45
N TYR A 482 17.45 -16.20 -17.35
CA TYR A 482 17.26 -14.76 -17.21
C TYR A 482 18.43 -14.00 -17.85
N ASN A 483 18.12 -12.95 -18.61
CA ASN A 483 19.15 -12.06 -19.14
C ASN A 483 19.78 -11.28 -18.00
N SER A 484 21.10 -11.42 -17.79
CA SER A 484 21.79 -10.69 -16.72
C SER A 484 21.74 -9.19 -16.97
N THR A 485 21.13 -8.45 -16.04
CA THR A 485 21.34 -7.02 -15.94
C THR A 485 22.55 -6.80 -15.05
N THR A 486 23.66 -6.33 -15.63
CA THR A 486 24.70 -5.70 -14.83
C THR A 486 24.11 -4.41 -14.31
N SER A 487 23.53 -4.44 -13.12
CA SER A 487 23.19 -3.25 -12.37
C SER A 487 24.49 -2.47 -12.17
N SER A 488 24.62 -1.36 -12.90
CA SER A 488 25.67 -0.38 -12.68
C SER A 488 25.38 0.37 -11.39
N SER A 489 25.45 -0.35 -10.26
CA SER A 489 25.84 0.26 -9.00
C SER A 489 27.13 1.03 -9.28
N PRO A 490 27.23 2.31 -8.87
CA PRO A 490 28.34 3.16 -9.28
C PRO A 490 29.64 2.50 -8.88
N THR A 491 30.38 2.02 -9.88
CA THR A 491 31.68 1.43 -9.66
C THR A 491 32.57 2.53 -9.12
N ILE A 492 32.90 2.47 -7.83
CA ILE A 492 34.00 3.24 -7.27
C ILE A 492 35.23 2.75 -8.02
N THR A 493 35.62 3.49 -9.06
CA THR A 493 36.79 3.20 -9.86
C THR A 493 37.99 3.07 -8.92
N PRO A 494 38.73 1.95 -8.94
CA PRO A 494 39.98 1.85 -8.20
C PRO A 494 40.89 2.99 -8.66
N VAL A 495 41.17 3.93 -7.76
CA VAL A 495 41.98 5.11 -8.09
C VAL A 495 43.36 4.62 -8.55
N PRO A 496 43.82 4.99 -9.76
CA PRO A 496 45.13 4.57 -10.24
C PRO A 496 46.23 5.10 -9.32
N ALA A 497 47.01 4.19 -8.74
CA ALA A 497 48.09 4.52 -7.82
C ALA A 497 49.32 5.07 -8.56
N THR A 498 49.35 6.38 -8.84
CA THR A 498 50.58 7.07 -9.27
C THR A 498 50.63 8.54 -8.86
N GLY A 499 51.79 8.98 -8.35
CA GLY A 499 52.31 10.32 -8.62
C GLY A 499 51.97 11.42 -7.60
N SER A 500 52.83 11.57 -6.59
CA SER A 500 52.86 12.78 -5.76
C SER A 500 53.18 14.04 -6.58
N SER A 501 52.27 15.01 -6.59
CA SER A 501 52.64 16.40 -6.87
C SER A 501 51.84 17.34 -5.96
N PHE A 502 52.57 18.15 -5.18
CA PHE A 502 52.02 19.00 -4.13
C PHE A 502 51.40 20.28 -4.76
N PRO A 503 50.10 20.57 -4.59
CA PRO A 503 49.47 21.70 -5.26
C PRO A 503 50.01 23.07 -4.81
N ARG A 504 50.25 23.97 -5.77
CA ARG A 504 50.85 25.31 -5.54
C ARG A 504 50.07 26.24 -4.60
N TRP A 505 48.81 25.92 -4.26
CA TRP A 505 47.98 26.69 -3.32
C TRP A 505 48.22 26.33 -1.84
N ALA A 506 48.81 25.17 -1.53
CA ALA A 506 49.04 24.73 -0.16
C ALA A 506 50.09 25.57 0.61
N GLY A 507 51.01 26.25 -0.10
CA GLY A 507 52.00 27.15 0.51
C GLY A 507 51.38 28.37 1.21
N ALA A 508 50.25 28.87 0.71
CA ALA A 508 49.55 30.01 1.31
C ALA A 508 48.93 29.66 2.68
N ILE A 509 48.37 28.46 2.80
CA ILE A 509 47.73 27.97 4.03
C ILE A 509 48.76 27.75 5.13
N ILE A 510 49.91 27.16 4.80
CA ILE A 510 51.03 26.95 5.75
C ILE A 510 51.57 28.29 6.26
N GLY A 511 51.70 29.31 5.40
CA GLY A 511 52.13 30.64 5.80
C GLY A 511 51.21 31.30 6.84
N VAL A 512 49.89 31.17 6.68
CA VAL A 512 48.91 31.70 7.65
C VAL A 512 48.97 30.97 8.99
N ILE A 513 49.06 29.63 8.97
CA ILE A 513 49.12 28.82 10.20
C ILE A 513 50.41 29.12 11.00
N VAL A 514 51.57 29.20 10.33
CA VAL A 514 52.83 29.56 10.98
C VAL A 514 52.82 31.01 11.51
N GLY A 515 52.21 31.94 10.77
CA GLY A 515 52.00 33.32 11.23
C GLY A 515 51.16 33.40 12.51
N LEU A 516 50.05 32.67 12.58
CA LEU A 516 49.18 32.61 13.76
C LEU A 516 49.86 31.95 14.97
N LEU A 517 50.68 30.92 14.76
CA LEU A 517 51.48 30.28 15.81
C LEU A 517 52.57 31.22 16.36
N LEU A 518 53.20 32.04 15.50
CA LEU A 518 54.17 33.05 15.95
C LEU A 518 53.49 34.20 16.71
N ILE A 519 52.34 34.71 16.23
CA ILE A 519 51.60 35.78 16.90
C ILE A 519 51.08 35.32 18.27
N SER A 520 50.51 34.12 18.36
CA SER A 520 50.07 33.56 19.65
C SER A 520 51.23 33.31 20.61
N GLY A 521 52.39 32.84 20.12
CA GLY A 521 53.62 32.75 20.91
C GLY A 521 54.09 34.10 21.47
N VAL A 522 54.05 35.17 20.67
CA VAL A 522 54.39 36.54 21.11
C VAL A 522 53.39 37.08 22.13
N VAL A 523 52.08 36.83 21.96
CA VAL A 523 51.05 37.23 22.93
C VAL A 523 51.21 36.49 24.25
N ILE A 524 51.48 35.18 24.23
CA ILE A 524 51.75 34.39 25.44
C ILE A 524 53.02 34.89 26.14
N PHE A 525 54.10 35.14 25.39
CA PHE A 525 55.34 35.72 25.93
C PHE A 525 55.11 37.10 26.56
N TRP A 526 54.31 37.97 25.93
CA TRP A 526 53.97 39.28 26.48
C TRP A 526 53.11 39.17 27.75
N CYS A 527 52.12 38.28 27.78
CA CYS A 527 51.31 38.00 28.97
C CYS A 527 52.14 37.45 30.14
N VAL A 528 53.07 36.53 29.89
CA VAL A 528 54.00 36.00 30.91
C VAL A 528 54.99 37.07 31.38
N ARG A 529 55.55 37.88 30.47
CA ARG A 529 56.44 39.00 30.79
C ARG A 529 55.72 40.12 31.55
N ARG A 530 54.43 40.34 31.32
CA ARG A 530 53.59 41.30 32.05
C ARG A 530 53.21 40.79 33.44
N ARG A 531 52.92 39.49 33.61
CA ARG A 531 52.73 38.87 34.94
C ARG A 531 54.02 38.87 35.78
N ARG A 532 55.19 38.66 35.15
CA ARG A 532 56.52 38.79 35.80
C ARG A 532 56.93 40.21 36.18
N LYS A 533 56.16 41.25 35.83
CA LYS A 533 56.43 42.65 36.24
C LYS A 533 55.43 43.22 37.25
N LEU A 534 54.61 42.36 37.87
CA LEU A 534 53.65 42.72 38.92
C LEU A 534 53.78 41.83 40.18
N GLN A 535 54.88 41.07 40.31
CA GLN A 535 55.22 40.30 41.50
C GLN A 535 56.63 40.66 42.00
N GLU A 536 56.84 41.95 42.26
CA GLU A 536 58.03 42.46 42.95
C GLU A 536 57.63 43.56 43.94
N SER A 537 56.71 43.20 44.86
CA SER A 537 56.38 43.94 46.09
C SER A 537 55.75 42.99 47.11
N GLN A 538 56.46 42.77 48.23
CA GLN A 538 56.00 42.27 49.54
C GLN A 538 55.30 40.88 49.56
N SER A 539 55.87 39.79 50.08
CA SER A 539 56.57 39.48 51.37
C SER A 539 55.66 38.79 52.41
N THR A 540 55.83 37.47 52.49
CA THR A 540 55.90 36.68 53.73
C THR A 540 54.73 36.68 54.72
N SER A 541 53.94 35.59 54.68
CA SER A 541 53.78 34.73 55.86
C SER A 541 53.39 33.30 55.45
N GLU A 542 53.82 32.32 56.25
CA GLU A 542 53.59 30.88 56.08
C GLU A 542 52.10 30.53 56.38
N GLN A 543 51.53 29.34 56.12
CA GLN A 543 52.09 28.02 56.43
C GLN A 543 51.30 26.86 55.77
N SER A 544 52.05 25.83 55.38
CA SER A 544 51.70 24.39 55.38
C SER A 544 50.64 23.74 54.47
N ALA A 545 51.07 22.57 53.97
CA ALA A 545 50.32 21.31 53.79
C ALA A 545 49.14 21.20 52.80
N ARG A 546 49.52 20.70 51.61
CA ARG A 546 48.96 19.61 50.78
C ARG A 546 47.66 18.86 51.20
N PRO A 547 46.94 18.27 50.21
CA PRO A 547 45.52 17.90 50.31
C PRO A 547 45.28 16.48 50.84
N TRP A 548 44.07 16.21 51.34
CA TRP A 548 43.48 14.86 51.32
C TRP A 548 41.95 14.85 51.57
N ILE A 549 41.39 13.69 51.22
CA ILE A 549 39.98 13.28 51.23
C ILE A 549 39.57 12.76 52.61
N LEU A 550 38.50 13.29 53.25
CA LEU A 550 37.39 12.48 53.82
C LEU A 550 36.36 13.24 54.70
N ARG A 551 35.07 12.86 54.48
CA ARG A 551 33.95 12.78 55.47
C ARG A 551 33.42 14.08 56.11
N TRP A 552 32.12 14.11 56.39
CA TRP A 552 31.59 13.90 57.74
C TRP A 552 30.09 13.53 57.70
N MET A 553 29.60 12.90 58.78
CA MET A 553 28.22 12.46 58.96
C MET A 553 27.41 13.47 59.78
N HIS A 554 26.08 13.35 59.67
CA HIS A 554 25.03 13.74 60.64
C HIS A 554 25.39 14.67 61.82
N THR A 555 24.76 15.84 61.82
CA THR A 555 24.28 16.57 63.01
C THR A 555 22.94 17.22 62.61
N GLY A 556 21.85 17.21 63.37
CA GLY A 556 21.64 16.85 64.78
C GLY A 556 20.72 17.92 65.40
N GLY A 557 19.59 17.53 66.01
CA GLY A 557 18.62 18.50 66.53
C GLY A 557 17.38 17.84 67.14
N SER A 558 17.36 17.68 68.46
CA SER A 558 16.31 16.96 69.20
C SER A 558 15.37 17.89 69.98
N THR A 559 14.08 17.55 69.97
CA THR A 559 13.07 17.61 71.04
C THR A 559 11.89 16.72 70.59
N THR A 560 10.81 16.48 71.34
CA THR A 560 10.65 15.70 72.60
C THR A 560 9.34 14.91 72.44
N GLY A 561 9.03 13.79 73.12
CA GLY A 561 9.68 12.99 74.16
C GLY A 561 8.67 11.95 74.68
N VAL A 562 8.88 10.65 74.36
CA VAL A 562 8.91 9.46 75.26
C VAL A 562 7.92 9.40 76.47
N PRO A 563 7.26 8.25 76.87
CA PRO A 563 7.26 6.85 76.35
C PRO A 563 5.93 6.01 76.36
N LYS A 564 6.03 4.80 75.76
CA LYS A 564 5.50 3.46 76.19
C LYS A 564 3.99 3.07 76.14
N SER A 565 3.73 2.12 75.23
CA SER A 565 3.35 0.70 75.49
C SER A 565 2.17 0.36 76.44
N GLY A 566 1.14 -0.31 75.90
CA GLY A 566 0.11 -1.02 76.66
C GLY A 566 -0.90 -1.75 75.78
N ASP A 567 -1.20 -3.01 76.11
CA ASP A 567 -2.03 -3.97 75.37
C ASP A 567 -3.54 -3.64 75.25
N ALA A 568 -4.21 -4.49 74.45
CA ALA A 568 -5.57 -5.01 74.64
C ALA A 568 -6.77 -4.31 73.94
N THR A 569 -7.19 -4.94 72.84
CA THR A 569 -8.55 -5.52 72.66
C THR A 569 -9.78 -4.61 72.71
N ALA A 570 -10.46 -4.43 71.57
CA ALA A 570 -11.89 -4.75 71.42
C ALA A 570 -12.41 -4.74 69.96
N SER A 571 -13.51 -5.49 69.75
CA SER A 571 -14.55 -5.39 68.71
C SER A 571 -14.22 -5.65 67.22
N THR A 572 -14.47 -6.90 66.81
CA THR A 572 -15.40 -7.30 65.72
C THR A 572 -15.32 -6.63 64.33
N GLY A 573 -14.88 -7.39 63.34
CA GLY A 573 -15.78 -8.38 62.69
C GLY A 573 -16.70 -7.89 61.57
N TYR A 574 -16.18 -7.92 60.33
CA TYR A 574 -16.83 -8.37 59.07
C TYR A 574 -18.27 -7.95 58.67
N SER A 575 -18.32 -7.32 57.47
CA SER A 575 -19.13 -7.70 56.28
C SER A 575 -20.60 -7.26 56.08
N ALA A 576 -20.87 -6.96 54.79
CA ALA A 576 -22.05 -7.34 53.99
C ALA A 576 -23.40 -6.56 54.04
N PHE A 577 -23.64 -5.82 52.94
CA PHE A 577 -24.87 -5.71 52.09
C PHE A 577 -26.24 -5.18 52.60
N ALA A 578 -26.89 -4.47 51.66
CA ALA A 578 -28.34 -4.27 51.39
C ALA A 578 -29.13 -3.11 52.08
N ASP A 579 -29.78 -2.27 51.24
CA ASP A 579 -31.20 -1.85 51.19
C ASP A 579 -31.98 -1.38 52.45
N GLU A 580 -32.99 -0.48 52.42
CA GLU A 580 -33.50 0.49 51.42
C GLU A 580 -34.45 1.49 52.15
N SER A 581 -34.62 2.71 51.62
CA SER A 581 -35.81 3.59 51.74
C SER A 581 -36.24 4.22 53.09
N ASN A 582 -36.51 5.54 53.07
CA ASN A 582 -37.75 6.10 53.64
C ASN A 582 -38.11 7.52 53.10
N ILE A 583 -39.13 7.56 52.23
CA ILE A 583 -40.21 8.56 52.10
C ILE A 583 -39.93 10.02 51.63
N THR A 584 -40.84 10.45 50.74
CA THR A 584 -40.96 11.66 49.88
C THR A 584 -41.89 12.74 50.50
N PRO A 585 -42.47 13.77 49.80
CA PRO A 585 -42.28 14.27 48.41
C PRO A 585 -42.18 15.81 48.21
N ALA A 586 -41.66 16.21 47.04
CA ALA A 586 -42.18 17.34 46.25
C ALA A 586 -41.94 17.09 44.74
N THR A 587 -43.02 16.89 43.99
CA THR A 587 -43.11 16.56 42.54
C THR A 587 -43.21 17.86 41.70
N ALA A 588 -43.08 17.93 40.36
CA ALA A 588 -43.01 16.94 39.27
C ALA A 588 -42.22 17.49 38.06
N VAL A 589 -41.35 16.68 37.43
CA VAL A 589 -41.54 15.95 36.14
C VAL A 589 -41.71 16.80 34.87
N SER A 590 -40.69 16.73 34.01
CA SER A 590 -40.67 17.11 32.60
C SER A 590 -41.15 15.97 31.67
N PRO A 591 -41.91 16.24 30.59
CA PRO A 591 -42.16 15.28 29.52
C PRO A 591 -41.61 15.70 28.13
N TRP A 592 -41.72 14.76 27.18
CA TRP A 592 -41.13 14.72 25.84
C TRP A 592 -41.57 15.79 24.82
N SER A 593 -40.80 15.87 23.74
CA SER A 593 -41.14 16.52 22.46
C SER A 593 -42.10 15.68 21.60
N VAL A 594 -43.10 16.34 21.00
CA VAL A 594 -43.96 15.85 19.90
C VAL A 594 -44.20 17.00 18.92
N GLU A 595 -44.45 16.67 17.64
CA GLU A 595 -44.51 17.60 16.50
C GLU A 595 -45.82 18.40 16.34
N ALA A 596 -45.70 19.47 15.52
CA ALA A 596 -46.68 19.98 14.53
C ALA A 596 -47.83 20.93 14.94
N GLY A 597 -47.97 21.99 14.12
CA GLY A 597 -49.07 22.98 14.09
C GLY A 597 -48.79 24.25 14.92
N GLY A 598 -48.93 25.48 14.41
CA GLY A 598 -49.22 25.96 13.05
C GLY A 598 -49.81 27.38 13.11
N ASP A 599 -49.20 28.33 12.38
CA ASP A 599 -49.70 29.62 11.82
C ASP A 599 -50.78 30.45 12.58
N PRO A 600 -50.62 31.80 12.68
CA PRO A 600 -50.49 32.63 11.48
C PRO A 600 -49.44 33.75 11.50
N VAL A 601 -48.87 33.99 10.32
CA VAL A 601 -48.14 35.21 9.95
C VAL A 601 -49.15 36.34 9.67
N TYR A 602 -48.90 37.53 10.22
CA TYR A 602 -49.50 38.77 9.69
C TYR A 602 -48.67 39.24 8.49
N GLU A 603 -49.27 39.27 7.31
CA GLU A 603 -48.76 40.08 6.20
C GLU A 603 -49.06 41.57 6.45
N MET A 604 -48.15 42.46 6.04
CA MET A 604 -48.45 43.61 5.15
C MET A 604 -47.21 44.49 4.90
N LEU A 605 -46.81 44.54 3.63
CA LEU A 605 -46.27 45.68 2.85
C LEU A 605 -45.31 46.71 3.49
N GLY A 606 -44.20 46.97 2.80
CA GLY A 606 -43.43 48.22 2.97
C GLY A 606 -42.15 48.28 2.12
N HIS A 607 -42.21 48.94 0.97
CA HIS A 607 -41.05 49.15 0.08
C HIS A 607 -39.89 49.90 0.76
N THR A 608 -38.64 49.50 0.52
CA THR A 608 -37.65 50.37 -0.15
C THR A 608 -36.38 49.62 -0.57
N THR A 609 -35.76 50.09 -1.64
CA THR A 609 -34.54 49.55 -2.24
C THR A 609 -33.27 50.04 -1.54
N ALA A 610 -32.37 49.12 -1.20
CA ALA A 610 -30.94 49.41 -1.07
C ALA A 610 -30.16 48.24 -1.65
N PHE A 611 -29.20 48.54 -2.54
CA PHE A 611 -28.24 47.54 -3.02
C PHE A 611 -27.14 47.34 -1.97
N PRO A 612 -26.61 46.13 -1.76
CA PRO A 612 -25.34 45.96 -1.07
C PRO A 612 -24.24 46.71 -1.84
N VAL A 613 -23.46 47.50 -1.12
CA VAL A 613 -22.34 48.26 -1.69
C VAL A 613 -21.11 47.34 -1.73
N GLU A 614 -20.50 47.20 -2.90
CA GLU A 614 -19.17 46.58 -3.07
C GLU A 614 -18.15 47.29 -2.17
N LEU A 615 -17.39 46.53 -1.38
CA LEU A 615 -16.31 47.08 -0.55
C LEU A 615 -15.18 47.62 -1.45
N PRO A 616 -14.72 48.87 -1.27
CA PRO A 616 -13.71 49.44 -2.14
C PRO A 616 -12.34 48.77 -1.93
N THR A 617 -11.83 48.12 -2.97
CA THR A 617 -10.46 47.57 -3.02
C THR A 617 -9.56 48.47 -3.89
N PRO A 618 -8.21 48.37 -3.77
CA PRO A 618 -7.28 49.23 -4.52
C PRO A 618 -7.31 49.10 -6.05
N TYR A 619 -8.09 48.16 -6.60
CA TYR A 619 -8.03 47.76 -8.02
C TYR A 619 -9.12 48.39 -8.90
N ASN A 620 -10.06 49.18 -8.35
CA ASN A 620 -11.27 49.62 -9.05
C ASN A 620 -11.34 51.14 -9.33
N ASN A 621 -10.25 51.74 -9.83
CA ASN A 621 -10.15 53.19 -10.10
C ASN A 621 -9.61 53.52 -11.50
N TYR A 622 -10.41 53.35 -12.58
CA TYR A 622 -10.30 54.17 -13.81
C TYR A 622 -11.67 54.33 -14.51
N PRO A 623 -12.01 55.50 -15.09
CA PRO A 623 -13.35 55.75 -15.61
C PRO A 623 -13.58 55.23 -17.04
N LEU A 624 -14.80 54.74 -17.29
CA LEU A 624 -15.34 54.43 -18.62
C LEU A 624 -15.49 55.67 -19.51
N PRO A 625 -15.38 55.49 -20.84
CA PRO A 625 -16.26 56.13 -21.81
C PRO A 625 -17.34 55.13 -22.27
N SER A 626 -18.59 55.40 -21.89
CA SER A 626 -19.79 54.70 -22.41
C SER A 626 -20.29 55.38 -23.70
N PRO A 627 -21.45 54.99 -24.28
CA PRO A 627 -21.59 53.77 -25.10
C PRO A 627 -22.20 54.08 -26.48
N VAL A 628 -22.25 53.11 -27.39
CA VAL A 628 -23.26 53.12 -28.49
C VAL A 628 -23.93 51.76 -28.60
N SER A 629 -25.26 51.80 -28.74
CA SER A 629 -26.18 50.69 -28.56
C SER A 629 -26.12 49.61 -29.64
N THR A 630 -26.61 48.44 -29.25
CA THR A 630 -27.15 47.41 -30.14
C THR A 630 -28.25 47.97 -31.06
N SER A 631 -28.39 47.39 -32.25
CA SER A 631 -29.63 46.76 -32.77
C SER A 631 -29.60 46.58 -34.28
N GLY A 632 -30.32 45.57 -34.81
CA GLY A 632 -30.88 45.70 -36.17
C GLY A 632 -30.94 44.48 -37.08
N VAL A 633 -31.90 43.58 -36.82
CA VAL A 633 -32.86 43.05 -37.84
C VAL A 633 -32.32 42.38 -39.13
N SER A 634 -32.45 41.05 -39.16
CA SER A 634 -33.15 40.22 -40.17
C SER A 634 -33.37 40.76 -41.60
N GLY A 635 -33.00 39.98 -42.62
CA GLY A 635 -33.37 40.25 -44.01
C GLY A 635 -32.98 39.11 -44.98
N THR A 636 -33.98 38.42 -45.52
CA THR A 636 -33.93 37.44 -46.61
C THR A 636 -33.27 37.98 -47.89
N ASP A 637 -32.61 37.12 -48.67
CA ASP A 637 -33.03 36.65 -50.02
C ASP A 637 -31.88 36.25 -50.95
N GLN A 638 -32.22 35.39 -51.93
CA GLN A 638 -31.55 35.21 -53.25
C GLN A 638 -30.14 34.58 -53.26
N VAL A 639 -29.69 33.80 -54.24
CA VAL A 639 -30.18 32.99 -55.38
C VAL A 639 -28.89 32.62 -56.14
N SER A 640 -28.74 31.38 -56.62
CA SER A 640 -27.55 30.96 -57.37
C SER A 640 -27.38 31.69 -58.71
N PRO A 641 -26.21 31.56 -59.36
CA PRO A 641 -26.31 31.03 -60.73
C PRO A 641 -25.15 30.13 -61.23
N ILE A 642 -25.53 29.01 -61.88
CA ILE A 642 -25.15 28.59 -63.26
C ILE A 642 -23.72 28.01 -63.53
N THR A 643 -23.45 27.05 -64.45
CA THR A 643 -24.13 25.93 -65.18
C THR A 643 -23.05 25.21 -66.06
N VAL A 644 -23.42 24.11 -66.76
CA VAL A 644 -22.84 23.55 -68.03
C VAL A 644 -21.92 22.31 -67.85
N SER A 645 -22.05 21.17 -68.57
CA SER A 645 -23.16 20.54 -69.33
C SER A 645 -22.89 19.04 -69.60
N THR A 646 -23.99 18.32 -69.87
CA THR A 646 -24.30 16.98 -70.48
C THR A 646 -23.48 16.53 -71.72
N PRO A 647 -23.66 15.31 -72.35
CA PRO A 647 -24.80 14.34 -72.28
C PRO A 647 -24.56 12.78 -72.33
N SER A 648 -25.59 12.03 -71.89
CA SER A 648 -26.24 10.79 -72.45
C SER A 648 -25.43 9.48 -72.76
N THR A 649 -26.01 8.28 -72.95
CA THR A 649 -27.42 7.83 -73.22
C THR A 649 -27.68 6.35 -72.80
N GLU A 650 -28.97 5.98 -72.60
CA GLU A 650 -29.60 4.62 -72.71
C GLU A 650 -29.17 3.46 -71.75
N GLY A 651 -30.10 2.63 -71.21
CA GLY A 651 -31.56 2.55 -71.40
C GLY A 651 -32.31 1.70 -70.34
N GLU A 652 -33.65 1.74 -70.42
CA GLU A 652 -34.70 1.16 -69.55
C GLU A 652 -34.84 -0.40 -69.58
N PRO A 653 -35.76 -1.08 -68.82
CA PRO A 653 -36.85 -0.56 -67.97
C PRO A 653 -37.02 -1.15 -66.53
N SER A 654 -37.92 -0.48 -65.81
CA SER A 654 -38.66 -0.83 -64.57
C SER A 654 -39.62 -2.07 -64.76
N PRO A 655 -40.50 -2.54 -63.82
CA PRO A 655 -41.10 -1.78 -62.70
C PRO A 655 -41.67 -2.47 -61.43
N VAL A 656 -42.22 -1.62 -60.51
CA VAL A 656 -43.41 -1.83 -59.61
C VAL A 656 -43.27 -2.85 -58.45
N ARG A 657 -43.70 -2.64 -57.19
CA ARG A 657 -44.28 -1.58 -56.32
C ARG A 657 -44.59 -2.27 -54.97
N ALA A 658 -44.63 -1.52 -53.86
CA ALA A 658 -45.02 -1.98 -52.50
C ALA A 658 -46.58 -2.09 -52.36
N PRO A 659 -47.24 -2.14 -51.16
CA PRO A 659 -46.78 -2.22 -49.75
C PRO A 659 -47.61 -3.15 -48.79
N HIS A 660 -47.28 -3.21 -47.48
CA HIS A 660 -48.19 -3.03 -46.31
C HIS A 660 -47.86 -3.84 -45.01
N HIS A 661 -47.98 -3.12 -43.87
CA HIS A 661 -48.50 -3.50 -42.54
C HIS A 661 -47.88 -4.54 -41.56
N ARG A 662 -47.40 -3.97 -40.43
CA ARG A 662 -47.81 -4.20 -39.01
C ARG A 662 -47.66 -5.58 -38.32
N HIS A 663 -46.90 -5.52 -37.21
CA HIS A 663 -47.20 -6.00 -35.83
C HIS A 663 -46.75 -7.38 -35.29
N VAL A 664 -46.09 -7.28 -34.12
CA VAL A 664 -46.05 -8.18 -32.94
C VAL A 664 -45.22 -9.49 -33.01
N SER A 665 -44.07 -9.42 -32.34
CA SER A 665 -43.52 -10.34 -31.33
C SER A 665 -43.86 -11.85 -31.34
N SER A 666 -42.83 -12.70 -31.39
CA SER A 666 -42.54 -13.65 -30.29
C SER A 666 -41.21 -14.42 -30.43
N LEU A 667 -40.71 -14.80 -29.26
CA LEU A 667 -39.56 -15.63 -28.86
C LEU A 667 -38.99 -16.70 -29.83
N SER A 668 -37.65 -16.80 -29.77
CA SER A 668 -36.81 -18.02 -29.80
C SER A 668 -36.97 -19.05 -30.92
N THR A 669 -35.86 -19.34 -31.62
CA THR A 669 -35.14 -20.65 -31.60
C THR A 669 -33.88 -20.57 -32.47
N VAL A 670 -32.77 -21.17 -32.02
CA VAL A 670 -31.54 -21.41 -32.80
C VAL A 670 -31.54 -22.88 -33.24
N PRO A 671 -31.30 -23.20 -34.53
CA PRO A 671 -30.12 -24.01 -34.83
C PRO A 671 -29.45 -23.77 -36.22
N THR A 672 -28.12 -23.54 -36.17
CA THR A 672 -27.10 -24.43 -36.78
C THR A 672 -26.78 -24.42 -38.29
N ILE A 673 -25.63 -23.78 -38.61
CA ILE A 673 -24.48 -24.26 -39.42
C ILE A 673 -24.54 -24.40 -40.98
N ALA A 674 -23.43 -23.92 -41.57
CA ALA A 674 -22.73 -24.31 -42.81
C ALA A 674 -23.12 -23.73 -44.20
N ASN A 675 -22.14 -22.99 -44.74
CA ASN A 675 -21.55 -23.12 -46.08
C ASN A 675 -22.39 -22.81 -47.33
N VAL A 676 -22.09 -21.67 -47.96
CA VAL A 676 -21.33 -21.70 -49.24
C VAL A 676 -20.23 -20.63 -49.19
N MET A 677 -18.97 -21.06 -49.12
CA MET A 677 -17.85 -20.24 -49.59
C MET A 677 -17.86 -20.28 -51.12
N ARG A 678 -17.76 -19.12 -51.78
CA ARG A 678 -17.30 -19.06 -53.17
C ARG A 678 -16.37 -17.87 -53.32
N GLU A 679 -15.09 -18.17 -53.47
CA GLU A 679 -14.08 -17.18 -53.84
C GLU A 679 -14.33 -16.70 -55.27
N GLU A 680 -14.13 -15.40 -55.51
CA GLU A 680 -13.50 -14.96 -56.74
C GLU A 680 -12.69 -13.68 -56.47
N ASN A 681 -11.45 -13.65 -56.96
CA ASN A 681 -10.47 -12.62 -56.64
C ASN A 681 -10.78 -11.29 -57.35
N GLY A 682 -10.81 -10.19 -56.58
CA GLY A 682 -10.81 -8.84 -57.12
C GLY A 682 -10.54 -7.81 -56.02
N HIS A 683 -9.40 -7.12 -56.09
CA HIS A 683 -9.02 -6.13 -55.07
C HIS A 683 -10.05 -4.99 -54.96
N ARG A 684 -10.76 -4.91 -53.83
CA ARG A 684 -11.33 -3.66 -53.33
C ARG A 684 -11.20 -3.56 -51.83
N GLN A 685 -10.28 -2.73 -51.40
CA GLN A 685 -9.98 -2.38 -50.03
C GLN A 685 -11.21 -1.70 -49.40
N THR A 686 -11.86 -2.34 -48.44
CA THR A 686 -12.92 -1.72 -47.63
C THR A 686 -12.29 -0.75 -46.64
N TYR A 687 -12.08 0.49 -47.10
CA TYR A 687 -11.65 1.59 -46.25
C TYR A 687 -12.74 1.84 -45.20
N ARG A 688 -12.47 1.47 -43.94
CA ARG A 688 -13.41 1.65 -42.84
C ARG A 688 -13.16 3.02 -42.22
N THR A 689 -13.97 4.00 -42.64
CA THR A 689 -13.84 5.40 -42.22
C THR A 689 -13.74 5.53 -40.71
N THR A 690 -12.68 6.17 -40.23
CA THR A 690 -12.39 6.32 -38.81
C THR A 690 -13.09 7.54 -38.23
N LEU A 691 -13.40 7.51 -36.93
CA LEU A 691 -14.00 8.67 -36.24
C LEU A 691 -13.15 9.94 -36.40
N THR A 692 -11.83 9.80 -36.48
CA THR A 692 -10.91 10.92 -36.71
C THR A 692 -11.12 11.58 -38.08
N GLU A 693 -11.32 10.80 -39.14
CA GLU A 693 -11.63 11.33 -40.49
C GLU A 693 -13.00 12.01 -40.54
N ILE A 694 -13.99 11.49 -39.81
CA ILE A 694 -15.32 12.10 -39.66
C ILE A 694 -15.21 13.45 -38.94
N LEU A 695 -14.46 13.52 -37.84
CA LEU A 695 -14.27 14.76 -37.08
C LEU A 695 -13.41 15.80 -37.84
N SER A 696 -12.53 15.38 -38.75
CA SER A 696 -11.72 16.30 -39.58
C SER A 696 -12.37 16.71 -40.90
N HIS A 697 -13.65 16.39 -41.12
CA HIS A 697 -14.39 16.69 -42.37
C HIS A 697 -13.76 16.09 -43.64
N SER A 698 -12.98 15.01 -43.51
CA SER A 698 -12.27 14.37 -44.62
C SER A 698 -12.96 13.09 -45.13
N SER A 699 -14.17 12.80 -44.63
CA SER A 699 -14.97 11.62 -44.97
C SER A 699 -16.13 11.94 -45.91
N GLU A 700 -16.41 11.02 -46.83
CA GLU A 700 -17.56 11.10 -47.73
C GLU A 700 -18.84 10.48 -47.15
N HIS A 701 -19.98 10.80 -47.77
CA HIS A 701 -21.31 10.38 -47.33
C HIS A 701 -21.47 8.85 -47.47
N PRO A 702 -22.10 8.13 -46.50
CA PRO A 702 -22.97 8.63 -45.44
C PRO A 702 -22.26 9.06 -44.14
N TYR A 703 -20.94 8.92 -44.03
CA TYR A 703 -20.19 9.14 -42.78
C TYR A 703 -19.61 10.55 -42.68
N THR A 704 -20.39 11.59 -43.03
CA THR A 704 -19.95 12.99 -42.94
C THR A 704 -20.05 13.53 -41.51
N PHE A 705 -19.25 14.55 -41.16
CA PHE A 705 -19.30 15.22 -39.86
C PHE A 705 -20.72 15.65 -39.49
N GLU A 706 -21.44 16.27 -40.42
CA GLU A 706 -22.80 16.77 -40.23
C GLU A 706 -23.80 15.64 -39.96
N ALA A 707 -23.66 14.48 -40.63
CA ALA A 707 -24.49 13.31 -40.37
C ALA A 707 -24.21 12.68 -38.99
N PHE A 708 -22.95 12.77 -38.53
CA PHE A 708 -22.55 12.34 -37.18
C PHE A 708 -23.05 13.28 -36.08
N VAL A 709 -22.98 14.60 -36.31
CA VAL A 709 -23.55 15.62 -35.40
C VAL A 709 -25.07 15.49 -35.32
N ASP A 710 -25.76 15.34 -36.45
CA ASP A 710 -27.22 15.18 -36.50
C ASP A 710 -27.68 13.85 -35.86
N PHE A 711 -26.87 12.78 -35.96
CA PHE A 711 -27.06 11.54 -35.21
C PHE A 711 -26.91 11.75 -33.69
N LEU A 712 -25.88 12.47 -33.23
CA LEU A 712 -25.66 12.73 -31.80
C LEU A 712 -26.70 13.68 -31.21
N ALA A 713 -27.16 14.68 -31.97
CA ALA A 713 -28.24 15.58 -31.59
C ALA A 713 -29.56 14.83 -31.38
N LYS A 714 -29.91 13.91 -32.30
CA LYS A 714 -31.11 13.05 -32.18
C LYS A 714 -31.05 12.05 -31.04
N ASN A 715 -29.87 11.77 -30.48
CA ASN A 715 -29.68 10.87 -29.34
C ASN A 715 -29.33 11.61 -28.03
N HIS A 716 -29.48 12.94 -27.96
CA HIS A 716 -29.19 13.75 -26.77
C HIS A 716 -27.78 13.53 -26.19
N CYS A 717 -26.76 13.43 -27.06
CA CYS A 717 -25.36 13.21 -26.68
C CYS A 717 -24.44 14.42 -26.95
N LEU A 718 -25.01 15.62 -27.16
CA LEU A 718 -24.26 16.79 -27.60
C LEU A 718 -23.27 17.29 -26.53
N GLU A 719 -23.69 17.30 -25.26
CA GLU A 719 -22.86 17.72 -24.12
C GLU A 719 -21.63 16.82 -23.94
N THR A 720 -21.69 15.56 -24.40
CA THR A 720 -20.55 14.63 -24.35
C THR A 720 -19.48 15.04 -25.37
N LEU A 721 -19.86 15.60 -26.52
CA LEU A 721 -18.92 16.03 -27.55
C LEU A 721 -18.30 17.40 -27.20
N GLU A 722 -19.07 18.32 -26.60
CA GLU A 722 -18.51 19.53 -25.97
C GLU A 722 -17.52 19.17 -24.86
N PHE A 723 -17.88 18.28 -23.94
CA PHE A 723 -16.99 17.85 -22.86
C PHE A 723 -15.69 17.23 -23.38
N ILE A 724 -15.74 16.34 -24.37
CA ILE A 724 -14.53 15.73 -24.96
C ILE A 724 -13.68 16.77 -25.70
N SER A 725 -14.30 17.74 -26.37
CA SER A 725 -13.60 18.85 -27.03
C SER A 725 -12.87 19.73 -26.00
N GLU A 726 -13.57 20.17 -24.95
CA GLU A 726 -13.00 20.99 -23.87
C GLU A 726 -11.90 20.25 -23.10
N VAL A 727 -12.06 18.97 -22.78
CA VAL A 727 -11.02 18.16 -22.14
C VAL A 727 -9.78 18.03 -23.03
N LYS A 728 -9.95 17.91 -24.36
CA LYS A 728 -8.82 17.92 -25.29
C LYS A 728 -8.16 19.31 -25.33
N HIS A 729 -8.94 20.39 -25.37
CA HIS A 729 -8.43 21.76 -25.38
C HIS A 729 -7.68 22.11 -24.09
N TYR A 730 -8.16 21.66 -22.94
CA TYR A 730 -7.50 21.74 -21.64
C TYR A 730 -6.19 20.94 -21.62
N ARG A 731 -6.16 19.74 -22.19
CA ARG A 731 -4.95 18.89 -22.26
C ARG A 731 -3.85 19.47 -23.15
N GLU A 732 -4.21 19.97 -24.34
CA GLU A 732 -3.31 20.69 -25.25
C GLU A 732 -2.78 21.96 -24.57
N SER A 733 -3.69 22.72 -23.95
CA SER A 733 -3.39 23.91 -23.15
C SER A 733 -2.37 23.62 -22.05
N TYR A 734 -2.64 22.63 -21.19
CA TYR A 734 -1.80 22.23 -20.06
C TYR A 734 -0.38 21.86 -20.50
N LYS A 735 -0.25 21.08 -21.59
CA LYS A 735 1.04 20.74 -22.22
C LYS A 735 1.79 21.97 -22.74
N LEU A 736 1.11 22.93 -23.36
CA LEU A 736 1.72 24.20 -23.81
C LEU A 736 2.19 25.10 -22.65
N SER A 737 1.56 25.03 -21.48
CA SER A 737 2.09 25.67 -20.26
C SER A 737 3.34 24.95 -19.75
N LEU A 738 3.34 23.62 -19.67
CA LEU A 738 4.52 22.83 -19.28
C LEU A 738 5.74 23.16 -20.16
N ALA A 739 5.56 23.23 -21.47
CA ALA A 739 6.62 23.56 -22.44
C ALA A 739 7.17 25.00 -22.32
N ARG A 740 6.49 25.92 -21.62
CA ARG A 740 7.02 27.26 -21.30
C ARG A 740 7.80 27.30 -19.99
N PHE A 741 7.55 26.39 -19.06
CA PHE A 741 8.31 26.29 -17.81
C PHE A 741 9.65 25.52 -17.98
N SER A 742 9.78 24.67 -19.00
CA SER A 742 10.98 23.88 -19.27
C SER A 742 12.18 24.65 -19.86
N VAL A 743 12.18 25.99 -19.84
CA VAL A 743 13.30 26.84 -20.28
C VAL A 743 14.27 27.16 -19.12
N LEU A 744 13.89 26.86 -17.88
CA LEU A 744 14.78 26.85 -16.70
C LEU A 744 14.92 25.39 -16.25
N GLY A 745 15.94 24.72 -16.77
CA GLY A 745 15.98 23.25 -16.83
C GLY A 745 16.38 22.53 -15.54
N GLU A 746 15.63 21.47 -15.21
CA GLU A 746 16.15 20.16 -14.77
C GLU A 746 15.06 19.08 -14.98
N ASP A 747 15.45 17.81 -15.13
CA ASP A 747 14.64 16.74 -15.73
C ASP A 747 13.75 15.92 -14.77
N THR A 748 12.42 16.02 -14.92
CA THR A 748 11.37 14.96 -14.69
C THR A 748 11.21 14.27 -13.30
N PRO A 749 10.11 13.53 -13.00
CA PRO A 749 8.70 13.63 -13.46
C PRO A 749 7.70 13.88 -12.28
N ASP A 750 6.40 13.86 -12.59
CA ASP A 750 5.21 13.76 -11.68
C ASP A 750 5.10 14.71 -10.48
N LYS A 751 4.48 15.88 -10.69
CA LYS A 751 4.21 16.87 -9.63
C LYS A 751 2.85 17.58 -9.78
N GLU A 752 1.83 17.11 -9.04
CA GLU A 752 0.54 17.84 -8.90
C GLU A 752 0.21 18.22 -7.44
N VAL A 753 1.18 18.12 -6.52
CA VAL A 753 1.02 18.44 -5.06
C VAL A 753 2.02 19.51 -4.56
N TRP A 754 2.83 20.10 -5.46
CA TRP A 754 4.06 20.81 -5.10
C TRP A 754 3.93 22.29 -4.67
N CYS A 755 2.71 22.84 -4.50
CA CYS A 755 2.55 24.11 -3.78
C CYS A 755 2.53 23.94 -2.25
N ASN A 756 2.14 22.78 -1.72
CA ASN A 756 2.17 22.51 -0.27
C ASN A 756 3.46 21.81 0.18
N GLY A 757 4.03 20.92 -0.65
CA GLY A 757 5.17 20.09 -0.25
C GLY A 757 6.43 20.85 0.18
N GLY A 758 6.73 22.00 -0.43
CA GLY A 758 7.95 22.76 -0.15
C GLY A 758 7.98 23.55 1.16
N LEU A 759 6.81 23.82 1.76
CA LEU A 759 6.70 24.59 3.02
C LEU A 759 6.64 23.65 4.23
N TYR A 760 5.96 22.51 4.09
CA TYR A 760 6.00 21.43 5.06
C TYR A 760 7.41 20.81 5.20
N ALA A 761 8.18 20.77 4.11
CA ALA A 761 9.55 20.25 4.12
C ALA A 761 10.45 20.92 5.18
N GLN A 762 10.31 22.24 5.42
CA GLN A 762 11.20 22.96 6.33
C GLN A 762 11.01 22.59 7.81
N VAL A 763 9.81 22.17 8.22
CA VAL A 763 9.56 21.66 9.58
C VAL A 763 10.03 20.21 9.72
N LEU A 764 9.79 19.42 8.68
CA LEU A 764 10.18 18.01 8.63
C LEU A 764 11.71 17.84 8.54
N ASP A 765 12.42 18.77 7.89
CA ASP A 765 13.90 18.85 7.88
C ASP A 765 14.48 19.11 9.28
N HIS A 766 13.71 19.78 10.15
CA HIS A 766 14.03 19.99 11.56
C HIS A 766 13.54 18.87 12.49
N TRP A 767 12.93 17.82 11.94
CA TRP A 767 12.32 16.68 12.67
C TRP A 767 11.14 17.02 13.58
N ASP A 768 10.52 18.20 13.44
CA ASP A 768 9.31 18.58 14.18
C ASP A 768 8.02 18.27 13.38
N ILE A 769 6.86 18.42 14.02
CA ILE A 769 5.53 18.15 13.42
C ILE A 769 4.68 19.43 13.36
N PRO A 770 4.26 19.89 12.17
CA PRO A 770 3.50 21.14 12.03
C PRO A 770 2.02 21.03 12.42
N PRO A 771 1.56 21.81 13.43
CA PRO A 771 0.15 21.87 13.83
C PRO A 771 -0.67 22.90 13.03
N ASN A 772 -0.05 23.71 12.17
CA ASN A 772 -0.71 24.74 11.34
C ASN A 772 -0.72 24.38 9.83
N ASN A 773 -1.53 25.12 9.08
CA ASN A 773 -1.63 25.03 7.62
C ASN A 773 -0.82 26.17 6.99
N PRO A 774 0.10 25.91 6.04
CA PRO A 774 0.91 26.97 5.41
C PRO A 774 0.12 27.90 4.48
N MET A 775 -1.15 27.59 4.19
CA MET A 775 -2.05 28.34 3.31
C MET A 775 -3.00 29.24 4.10
N SER A 776 -2.96 30.56 3.85
CA SER A 776 -3.93 31.52 4.41
C SER A 776 -5.35 31.31 3.89
N VAL A 777 -6.34 31.84 4.61
CA VAL A 777 -7.76 31.71 4.23
C VAL A 777 -8.08 32.43 2.92
N GLU A 778 -7.40 33.54 2.64
CA GLU A 778 -7.42 34.28 1.39
C GLU A 778 -6.90 33.42 0.24
N GLN A 779 -5.80 32.69 0.46
CA GLN A 779 -5.24 31.81 -0.55
C GLN A 779 -6.16 30.62 -0.85
N ALA A 780 -6.77 30.03 0.18
CA ALA A 780 -7.78 28.98 0.00
C ALA A 780 -9.04 29.50 -0.74
N PHE A 781 -9.51 30.71 -0.41
CA PHE A 781 -10.63 31.37 -1.05
C PHE A 781 -10.36 31.71 -2.52
N LEU A 782 -9.17 32.22 -2.83
CA LEU A 782 -8.75 32.50 -4.20
C LEU A 782 -8.61 31.21 -5.01
N LEU A 783 -8.07 30.13 -4.44
CA LEU A 783 -8.04 28.82 -5.10
C LEU A 783 -9.44 28.28 -5.40
N ALA A 784 -10.39 28.42 -4.46
CA ALA A 784 -11.78 28.03 -4.65
C ALA A 784 -12.56 28.91 -5.66
N THR A 785 -12.03 30.09 -6.01
CA THR A 785 -12.69 31.08 -6.89
C THR A 785 -11.83 31.44 -8.10
N ARG A 786 -11.21 32.62 -8.12
CA ARG A 786 -10.47 33.18 -9.27
C ARG A 786 -9.30 32.30 -9.72
N GLY A 787 -8.55 31.77 -8.76
CA GLY A 787 -7.40 30.89 -8.99
C GLY A 787 -7.80 29.60 -9.69
N GLY A 788 -8.89 28.96 -9.23
CA GLY A 788 -9.47 27.78 -9.89
C GLY A 788 -9.94 28.09 -11.32
N GLY A 789 -10.66 29.19 -11.53
CA GLY A 789 -11.10 29.63 -12.86
C GLY A 789 -9.94 29.89 -13.83
N LEU A 790 -8.91 30.61 -13.38
CA LEU A 790 -7.70 30.88 -14.17
C LEU A 790 -6.88 29.60 -14.44
N ALA A 791 -6.78 28.67 -13.49
CA ALA A 791 -6.11 27.39 -13.70
C ALA A 791 -6.80 26.55 -14.79
N LEU A 792 -8.14 26.59 -14.84
CA LEU A 792 -8.96 26.00 -15.89
C LEU A 792 -8.96 26.80 -17.21
N ARG A 793 -8.21 27.91 -17.30
CA ARG A 793 -8.20 28.86 -18.43
C ARG A 793 -9.58 29.43 -18.78
N ARG A 794 -10.47 29.49 -17.80
CA ARG A 794 -11.83 30.04 -17.89
C ARG A 794 -11.86 31.40 -17.19
N PRO A 795 -11.48 32.51 -17.87
CA PRO A 795 -11.49 33.84 -17.27
C PRO A 795 -12.90 34.32 -16.90
N ASP A 796 -13.91 33.62 -17.41
CA ASP A 796 -15.35 33.80 -17.23
C ASP A 796 -15.92 33.05 -16.01
N ILE A 797 -15.12 32.39 -15.18
CA ILE A 797 -15.59 31.76 -13.92
C ILE A 797 -14.72 32.18 -12.73
N GLY A 798 -15.27 32.07 -11.51
CA GLY A 798 -14.60 32.51 -10.29
C GLY A 798 -14.49 34.03 -10.16
N VAL A 799 -15.32 34.79 -10.88
CA VAL A 799 -15.42 36.26 -10.84
C VAL A 799 -16.85 36.73 -11.04
N LEU A 800 -17.18 37.87 -10.45
CA LEU A 800 -18.44 38.58 -10.63
C LEU A 800 -18.18 39.80 -11.53
N VAL A 801 -18.22 39.60 -12.84
CA VAL A 801 -18.10 40.65 -13.87
C VAL A 801 -19.08 40.40 -15.00
N GLU A 802 -19.49 41.44 -15.73
CA GLU A 802 -20.36 41.28 -16.90
C GLU A 802 -19.71 40.36 -17.94
N GLY A 803 -20.47 39.38 -18.43
CA GLY A 803 -19.99 38.36 -19.38
C GLY A 803 -19.36 37.11 -18.74
N ALA A 804 -19.11 37.10 -17.43
CA ALA A 804 -18.77 35.87 -16.70
C ALA A 804 -20.01 34.97 -16.48
N LYS A 805 -19.81 33.68 -16.26
CA LYS A 805 -20.89 32.77 -15.86
C LYS A 805 -21.39 33.12 -14.45
N PRO A 806 -22.71 33.28 -14.25
CA PRO A 806 -23.28 33.57 -12.93
C PRO A 806 -23.36 32.30 -12.06
N ASP A 807 -22.18 31.84 -11.63
CA ASP A 807 -21.97 30.84 -10.59
C ASP A 807 -21.70 31.59 -9.27
N LEU A 808 -22.72 31.74 -8.42
CA LEU A 808 -22.68 32.58 -7.22
C LEU A 808 -23.14 31.80 -5.98
N VAL A 809 -22.39 31.92 -4.90
CA VAL A 809 -22.76 31.44 -3.56
C VAL A 809 -22.87 32.66 -2.65
N VAL A 810 -24.04 32.85 -2.04
CA VAL A 810 -24.29 33.95 -1.08
C VAL A 810 -24.36 33.35 0.31
N PHE A 811 -23.68 33.98 1.26
CA PHE A 811 -23.65 33.60 2.67
C PHE A 811 -24.33 34.66 3.53
N ASP A 812 -25.12 34.23 4.50
CA ASP A 812 -25.68 35.04 5.57
C ASP A 812 -24.59 35.37 6.60
N GLY A 813 -24.09 36.60 6.56
CA GLY A 813 -23.14 37.12 7.54
C GLY A 813 -23.74 37.42 8.92
N THR A 814 -25.06 37.29 9.10
CA THR A 814 -25.76 37.61 10.35
C THR A 814 -26.00 36.40 11.26
N SER A 815 -25.62 35.19 10.82
CA SER A 815 -25.73 33.99 11.65
C SER A 815 -24.73 34.03 12.83
N PRO A 816 -25.05 33.50 14.02
CA PRO A 816 -24.19 33.61 15.21
C PRO A 816 -22.78 33.00 15.09
N ASN A 817 -22.50 32.17 14.09
CA ASN A 817 -21.16 31.64 13.81
C ASN A 817 -20.38 32.48 12.78
N MET A 818 -21.06 33.31 11.99
CA MET A 818 -20.47 34.29 11.08
C MET A 818 -20.29 35.65 11.79
N LEU A 819 -21.13 35.96 12.78
CA LEU A 819 -20.97 37.08 13.70
C LEU A 819 -19.75 36.90 14.63
N GLY A 820 -18.90 37.93 14.71
CA GLY A 820 -17.71 37.94 15.58
C GLY A 820 -16.38 37.73 14.84
N TRP A 821 -16.39 37.64 13.51
CA TRP A 821 -15.20 37.60 12.67
C TRP A 821 -15.07 38.91 11.88
N ASP A 822 -13.99 39.66 12.13
CA ASP A 822 -13.72 40.91 11.40
C ASP A 822 -13.27 40.65 9.94
N ASN A 823 -12.76 39.44 9.66
CA ASN A 823 -12.40 38.98 8.32
C ASN A 823 -13.52 38.07 7.74
N PRO A 824 -14.30 38.52 6.72
CA PRO A 824 -15.37 37.73 6.13
C PRO A 824 -14.86 36.53 5.30
N VAL A 825 -13.62 36.57 4.79
CA VAL A 825 -13.01 35.45 4.07
C VAL A 825 -12.62 34.34 5.05
N ALA A 826 -12.08 34.70 6.22
CA ALA A 826 -11.87 33.76 7.32
C ALA A 826 -13.19 33.13 7.78
N ALA A 827 -14.24 33.95 7.94
CA ALA A 827 -15.58 33.46 8.29
C ALA A 827 -16.09 32.44 7.25
N VAL A 828 -16.00 32.74 5.95
CA VAL A 828 -16.43 31.83 4.87
C VAL A 828 -15.58 30.55 4.83
N ILE A 829 -14.26 30.63 4.90
CA ILE A 829 -13.37 29.47 4.70
C ILE A 829 -13.26 28.55 5.92
N LEU A 830 -13.29 29.09 7.14
CA LEU A 830 -13.07 28.31 8.37
C LEU A 830 -14.33 28.10 9.23
N HIS A 831 -15.34 28.97 9.12
CA HIS A 831 -16.44 29.03 10.08
C HIS A 831 -17.85 28.95 9.48
N SER A 832 -17.98 29.02 8.15
CA SER A 832 -19.26 28.84 7.49
C SER A 832 -19.70 27.38 7.44
N ASN A 833 -21.00 27.18 7.39
CA ASN A 833 -21.64 25.88 7.27
C ASN A 833 -22.77 25.93 6.20
N PRO A 834 -23.28 24.78 5.73
CA PRO A 834 -24.31 24.74 4.68
C PRO A 834 -25.64 25.44 5.02
N GLY A 835 -25.86 25.76 6.30
CA GLY A 835 -26.97 26.58 6.78
C GLY A 835 -26.79 28.07 6.45
N ASP A 836 -25.58 28.60 6.56
CA ASP A 836 -25.27 30.02 6.28
C ASP A 836 -25.40 30.36 4.80
N VAL A 837 -25.31 29.38 3.90
CA VAL A 837 -25.47 29.62 2.45
C VAL A 837 -26.92 30.01 2.14
N GLU A 838 -27.22 31.29 1.96
CA GLU A 838 -28.57 31.78 1.66
C GLU A 838 -29.01 31.42 0.24
N HIS A 839 -28.14 31.69 -0.75
CA HIS A 839 -28.39 31.44 -2.17
C HIS A 839 -27.25 30.67 -2.82
N VAL A 840 -27.59 29.85 -3.81
CA VAL A 840 -26.65 29.22 -4.74
C VAL A 840 -27.25 29.35 -6.14
N LEU A 841 -26.54 30.04 -7.04
CA LEU A 841 -26.82 30.10 -8.46
C LEU A 841 -25.74 29.28 -9.20
N VAL A 842 -26.15 28.49 -10.18
CA VAL A 842 -25.24 27.74 -11.06
C VAL A 842 -25.71 27.95 -12.50
N ASN A 843 -24.84 28.50 -13.35
CA ASN A 843 -25.15 29.06 -14.67
C ASN A 843 -26.37 30.03 -14.62
N GLY A 844 -26.54 30.79 -13.54
CA GLY A 844 -27.66 31.73 -13.35
C GLY A 844 -28.97 31.11 -12.90
N GLU A 845 -29.07 29.78 -12.82
CA GLU A 845 -30.22 29.10 -12.24
C GLU A 845 -30.05 28.94 -10.73
N PHE A 846 -31.03 29.38 -9.94
CA PHE A 846 -31.02 29.11 -8.50
C PHE A 846 -31.13 27.61 -8.21
N ARG A 847 -30.14 27.06 -7.51
CA ARG A 847 -30.13 25.73 -6.90
C ARG A 847 -30.52 25.80 -5.42
N LYS A 848 -30.20 26.91 -4.75
CA LYS A 848 -30.70 27.30 -3.42
C LYS A 848 -31.11 28.77 -3.47
N ARG A 849 -32.24 29.13 -2.85
CA ARG A 849 -32.76 30.51 -2.79
C ARG A 849 -33.53 30.70 -1.48
N ASP A 850 -33.32 31.82 -0.79
CA ASP A 850 -34.01 32.16 0.47
C ASP A 850 -33.86 31.01 1.49
N PHE A 851 -32.62 30.49 1.62
CA PHE A 851 -32.21 29.28 2.35
C PHE A 851 -32.84 27.95 1.92
N LYS A 852 -33.75 27.94 0.94
CA LYS A 852 -34.48 26.74 0.47
C LYS A 852 -33.88 26.19 -0.82
N LEU A 853 -33.82 24.87 -0.96
CA LEU A 853 -33.41 24.23 -2.21
C LEU A 853 -34.51 24.39 -3.27
N VAL A 854 -34.15 24.84 -4.46
CA VAL A 854 -35.06 25.09 -5.61
C VAL A 854 -34.86 24.07 -6.73
N VAL A 855 -34.39 22.87 -6.36
CA VAL A 855 -34.15 21.75 -7.28
C VAL A 855 -35.48 21.26 -7.87
N PRO A 856 -35.63 21.22 -9.22
CA PRO A 856 -36.81 20.63 -9.85
C PRO A 856 -36.80 19.11 -9.68
N GLY A 857 -37.68 18.57 -8.82
CA GLY A 857 -37.81 17.13 -8.60
C GLY A 857 -38.41 16.76 -7.24
N ASN A 858 -38.59 15.45 -7.00
CA ASN A 858 -39.16 14.96 -5.75
C ASN A 858 -38.16 15.06 -4.59
N HIS A 859 -38.18 16.21 -3.91
CA HIS A 859 -37.30 16.55 -2.79
C HIS A 859 -37.29 15.50 -1.66
N ALA A 860 -38.37 14.73 -1.47
CA ALA A 860 -38.43 13.67 -0.46
C ALA A 860 -37.41 12.53 -0.75
N GLN A 861 -37.18 12.18 -2.02
CA GLN A 861 -36.29 11.10 -2.39
C GLN A 861 -34.80 11.50 -2.25
N ILE A 862 -34.48 12.75 -2.57
CA ILE A 862 -33.14 13.33 -2.35
C ILE A 862 -32.88 13.46 -0.84
N ARG A 863 -33.85 13.99 -0.08
CA ARG A 863 -33.78 14.12 1.38
C ARG A 863 -33.58 12.76 2.08
N GLN A 864 -34.26 11.70 1.65
CA GLN A 864 -34.01 10.35 2.19
C GLN A 864 -32.58 9.86 1.93
N ARG A 865 -32.08 9.96 0.69
CA ARG A 865 -30.72 9.51 0.34
C ARG A 865 -29.63 10.30 1.07
N PHE A 866 -29.81 11.62 1.19
CA PHE A 866 -28.91 12.49 1.94
C PHE A 866 -28.93 12.17 3.44
N LEU A 867 -30.10 12.09 4.07
CA LEU A 867 -30.21 11.81 5.52
C LEU A 867 -29.68 10.41 5.89
N ALA A 868 -29.90 9.39 5.05
CA ALA A 868 -29.31 8.07 5.26
C ALA A 868 -27.77 8.11 5.24
N SER A 869 -27.19 8.92 4.35
CA SER A 869 -25.73 9.09 4.23
C SER A 869 -25.16 9.92 5.38
N ALA A 870 -25.80 11.04 5.71
CA ALA A 870 -25.37 11.94 6.78
C ALA A 870 -25.44 11.30 8.17
N LYS A 871 -26.51 10.54 8.46
CA LYS A 871 -26.67 9.87 9.76
C LYS A 871 -25.62 8.77 9.98
N ARG A 872 -25.26 8.04 8.92
CA ARG A 872 -24.16 7.06 8.93
C ARG A 872 -22.82 7.71 9.23
N ILE A 873 -22.54 8.88 8.65
CA ILE A 873 -21.28 9.61 8.86
C ILE A 873 -21.24 10.25 10.26
N GLN A 874 -22.30 10.90 10.71
CA GLN A 874 -22.32 11.57 12.01
C GLN A 874 -22.20 10.63 13.22
N GLU A 875 -22.68 9.39 13.11
CA GLU A 875 -22.47 8.32 14.11
C GLU A 875 -20.98 7.98 14.31
N ILE A 876 -20.18 8.05 13.25
CA ILE A 876 -18.75 7.73 13.26
C ILE A 876 -17.98 8.84 13.99
N TRP A 877 -18.21 10.10 13.63
CA TRP A 877 -17.47 11.23 14.19
C TRP A 877 -17.84 11.54 15.65
N LYS A 878 -19.10 11.33 16.06
CA LYS A 878 -19.54 11.61 17.44
C LYS A 878 -18.94 10.68 18.51
N LYS A 879 -18.31 9.57 18.11
CA LYS A 879 -17.71 8.59 19.04
C LYS A 879 -16.20 8.77 19.20
N MET A 880 -15.58 9.67 18.43
CA MET A 880 -14.15 9.98 18.53
C MET A 880 -13.93 11.24 19.39
N PRO A 881 -13.23 11.15 20.54
CA PRO A 881 -12.80 12.33 21.26
C PRO A 881 -11.71 13.09 20.45
N PRO A 882 -11.75 14.43 20.39
CA PRO A 882 -10.77 15.20 19.63
C PRO A 882 -9.38 15.16 20.29
N PRO A 883 -8.29 14.94 19.53
CA PRO A 883 -6.94 14.88 20.08
C PRO A 883 -6.40 16.28 20.40
N VAL A 884 -5.75 16.42 21.55
CA VAL A 884 -5.03 17.64 21.95
C VAL A 884 -3.56 17.46 21.60
N LEU A 885 -3.06 18.22 20.62
CA LEU A 885 -1.72 18.08 20.05
C LEU A 885 -0.77 19.16 20.58
N VAL A 886 -0.27 18.99 21.82
CA VAL A 886 0.66 19.95 22.44
C VAL A 886 1.74 19.21 23.22
N GLY A 887 2.98 19.70 23.15
CA GLY A 887 4.13 19.14 23.86
C GLY A 887 5.00 18.20 23.01
N PRO A 888 5.83 17.35 23.63
CA PRO A 888 6.64 16.37 22.90
C PRO A 888 5.75 15.34 22.22
N PHE A 889 6.07 15.00 20.98
CA PHE A 889 5.36 14.00 20.22
C PHE A 889 5.45 12.64 20.94
N PRO A 890 4.32 12.03 21.35
CA PRO A 890 4.35 10.94 22.35
C PRO A 890 5.02 9.65 21.86
N TYR A 891 5.34 9.55 20.58
CA TYR A 891 5.98 8.39 19.97
C TYR A 891 7.48 8.60 19.64
N THR A 892 8.06 9.78 19.88
CA THR A 892 9.47 10.04 19.58
C THR A 892 10.08 11.05 20.57
N PRO A 893 10.92 10.61 21.52
CA PRO A 893 11.58 11.51 22.47
C PRO A 893 12.45 12.55 21.74
N GLY A 894 12.15 13.84 21.97
CA GLY A 894 12.90 14.97 21.39
C GLY A 894 12.24 15.64 20.19
N VAL A 895 11.20 15.05 19.59
CA VAL A 895 10.36 15.68 18.56
C VAL A 895 9.24 16.46 19.22
N ASN A 896 8.97 17.69 18.78
CA ASN A 896 7.83 18.48 19.27
C ASN A 896 6.84 18.78 18.14
N TYR A 897 5.62 19.17 18.51
CA TYR A 897 4.76 19.90 17.58
C TYR A 897 5.31 21.34 17.44
N SER A 898 5.63 21.81 16.23
CA SER A 898 6.14 23.17 15.97
C SER A 898 5.70 23.73 14.61
N ASP A 899 5.34 25.02 14.56
CA ASP A 899 4.64 25.65 13.42
C ASP A 899 5.42 25.71 12.10
N ALA A 900 4.72 25.39 10.99
CA ALA A 900 5.21 25.60 9.62
C ALA A 900 5.19 27.07 9.20
N VAL A 901 6.10 27.38 8.28
CA VAL A 901 6.22 28.69 7.63
C VAL A 901 4.99 28.95 6.76
N THR A 902 4.24 29.99 7.10
CA THR A 902 3.10 30.47 6.31
C THR A 902 3.58 31.11 5.01
N ALA A 903 2.89 30.83 3.89
CA ALA A 903 3.10 31.51 2.63
C ALA A 903 1.83 32.24 2.19
N ASP A 904 1.98 33.49 1.75
CA ASP A 904 0.89 34.35 1.33
C ASP A 904 1.17 34.92 -0.08
N VAL A 905 0.12 35.30 -0.80
CA VAL A 905 0.20 35.95 -2.11
C VAL A 905 0.35 37.47 -2.01
N VAL A 906 0.15 38.05 -0.83
CA VAL A 906 0.40 39.47 -0.55
C VAL A 906 1.90 39.72 -0.29
N ARG A 907 2.47 40.78 -0.88
CA ARG A 907 3.85 41.21 -0.58
C ARG A 907 3.89 41.97 0.74
N GLY A 908 4.30 41.32 1.83
CA GLY A 908 4.48 41.98 3.12
C GLY A 908 5.08 41.07 4.20
N TRP A 909 5.02 41.53 5.46
CA TRP A 909 5.19 40.69 6.66
C TRP A 909 3.83 40.29 7.26
N GLU A 910 2.74 40.71 6.63
CA GLU A 910 1.38 40.37 6.99
C GLU A 910 1.04 38.97 6.45
N ASN A 911 0.46 38.13 7.31
CA ASN A 911 -0.23 36.91 6.91
C ASN A 911 -1.73 37.13 7.08
N GLY A 912 -2.56 36.51 6.23
CA GLY A 912 -4.03 36.65 6.27
C GLY A 912 -4.74 36.26 7.59
N TYR A 913 -3.99 35.82 8.59
CA TYR A 913 -4.47 35.52 9.95
C TYR A 913 -4.46 36.73 10.90
N LEU A 914 -3.87 37.86 10.52
CA LEU A 914 -3.86 39.10 11.32
C LEU A 914 -4.58 40.22 10.56
N SER A 915 -5.86 40.39 10.84
CA SER A 915 -6.60 41.61 10.49
C SER A 915 -6.17 42.77 11.38
N SER A 916 -5.94 43.94 10.76
CA SER A 916 -5.95 45.25 11.43
C SER A 916 -7.35 45.85 11.42
#